data_AF-A0A2E9MF22-F1
#
_entry.id   AF-A0A2E9MF22-F1
#
_cell.length_a   1.000
_cell.length_b   1.000
_cell.length_c   1.000
_cell.angle_alpha   90.00
_cell.angle_beta   90.00
_cell.angle_gamma   90.00
#
_symmetry.space_group_name_H-M   'P 1'
#
loop_
_entity.id
_entity.type
_entity.pdbx_description
1 polymer ?
#
loop_
_entity_poly.entity_id
_entity_poly.type
_entity_poly.pdbx_seq_one_letter_code
_entity_poly.pdbx_strand_id
1 'polypeptide(L)'
;MGIIVARVTWFTSGYVLFRLVSDREQLPFPTAPQSALASMALAEESGSEEQTWKWPCFLIGATIGMVFGLIYVGVPALTETFAGKKVTVLPIPFADLTPMLGRFVGATPIAISFSLAPIFAGLLLLFWSVMGSFAGVLLFMITSPLLHHYGFMPRWVPGMGAVQTQIVAGVDFWQPFGMGITLAVAVISITQVIRAGRERREDRAGAARSEPGMCKHPDCHQDAQVRGYCIKHLGRGDFPLWICLTLFFVAAAYPIVLAKTLFPLLVSTSLLVVILLLAFVYAPIMSFVSARLDGLIGQNIQIPHLHEATVFMTGYRGVEIWFVPLAGSDFGGGAETFRIIELTGMRFTSLLKAELVMIPIVLGASLMYWSFLWRLAPIPSDAYPYVQTFWPARAFQEAVRYSATQYSQMWRAGEQVEGELVAPGEVVWSPANLRDNSLYYWRVRLSDELGVRNPDLREYGPWSRTGHFYTDFTGAGDVRAPVIAVASDENERTAHLPGVELTEPAPGATVVTHETYLRVRVPADWDERLAVVFELDTDPDFDGGFFQGSTDRPVFFEIYWKDLRFTGDNKDDDHDGRIDEEYLNQKDDDGDGFIDEDLHHPIRGEKWPILVLGAVFGLGFYAILGIFGMPMFFIWGYIRAVASAGAATFFTLITEVIGAMLAKYYFWPRYGTQQWRQYAMVLAVGFGVGTSLVGMVCASVLMVSKGVSPTSF
;
A
#
# COMPACT_ATOMS: atom_id res chain seq x y z
N MET A 1 3.78 -19.95 14.52
CA MET A 1 2.98 -19.18 15.50
C MET A 1 2.08 -18.14 14.87
N GLY A 2 2.61 -17.17 14.10
CA GLY A 2 1.80 -16.10 13.50
C GLY A 2 0.54 -16.56 12.73
N ILE A 3 0.64 -17.61 11.90
CA ILE A 3 -0.51 -18.19 11.18
C ILE A 3 -1.61 -18.68 12.14
N ILE A 4 -1.23 -19.34 13.24
CA ILE A 4 -2.18 -19.89 14.22
C ILE A 4 -2.90 -18.73 14.93
N VAL A 5 -2.14 -17.73 15.40
CA VAL A 5 -2.71 -16.55 16.05
C VAL A 5 -3.66 -15.82 15.10
N ALA A 6 -3.25 -15.59 13.85
CA ALA A 6 -4.09 -14.94 12.85
C ALA A 6 -5.42 -15.69 12.62
N ARG A 7 -5.38 -17.03 12.54
CA ARG A 7 -6.59 -17.86 12.39
C ARG A 7 -7.49 -17.82 13.62
N VAL A 8 -6.92 -17.85 14.82
CA VAL A 8 -7.68 -17.70 16.08
C VAL A 8 -8.32 -16.33 16.16
N THR A 9 -7.59 -15.26 15.86
CA THR A 9 -8.13 -13.88 15.88
C THR A 9 -9.25 -13.75 14.87
N TRP A 10 -9.05 -14.15 13.61
CA TRP A 10 -10.07 -14.11 12.57
C TRP A 10 -11.36 -14.85 12.97
N PHE A 11 -11.23 -16.08 13.49
CA PHE A 11 -12.39 -16.88 13.88
C PHE A 11 -13.15 -16.25 15.04
N THR A 12 -12.43 -15.80 16.07
CA THR A 12 -13.04 -15.29 17.30
C THR A 12 -13.65 -13.91 17.13
N SER A 13 -12.94 -12.97 16.49
CA SER A 13 -13.46 -11.61 16.24
C SER A 13 -14.60 -11.64 15.22
N GLY A 14 -14.45 -12.39 14.13
CA GLY A 14 -15.50 -12.56 13.11
C GLY A 14 -16.78 -13.15 13.70
N TYR A 15 -16.67 -14.15 14.58
CA TYR A 15 -17.83 -14.75 15.25
C TYR A 15 -18.52 -13.78 16.21
N VAL A 16 -17.76 -13.04 17.03
CA VAL A 16 -18.33 -12.05 17.96
C VAL A 16 -19.05 -10.93 17.19
N LEU A 17 -18.44 -10.41 16.13
CA LEU A 17 -19.03 -9.37 15.28
C LEU A 17 -20.28 -9.89 14.57
N PHE A 18 -20.25 -11.11 14.06
CA PHE A 18 -21.42 -11.79 13.48
C PHE A 18 -22.58 -11.86 14.48
N ARG A 19 -22.33 -12.25 15.74
CA ARG A 19 -23.34 -12.33 16.80
C ARG A 19 -23.92 -10.95 17.16
N LEU A 20 -23.11 -9.90 17.11
CA LEU A 20 -23.56 -8.52 17.37
C LEU A 20 -24.40 -7.96 16.21
N VAL A 21 -23.95 -8.18 14.98
CA VAL A 21 -24.47 -7.47 13.81
C VAL A 21 -25.57 -8.29 13.10
N SER A 22 -25.39 -9.60 12.95
CA SER A 22 -26.40 -10.46 12.32
C SER A 22 -27.47 -10.92 13.29
N ASP A 23 -27.11 -11.40 14.48
CA ASP A 23 -28.09 -11.98 15.40
C ASP A 23 -28.82 -10.90 16.22
N ARG A 24 -28.09 -9.96 16.81
CA ARG A 24 -28.67 -8.89 17.63
C ARG A 24 -29.23 -7.73 16.80
N GLU A 25 -28.52 -7.26 15.77
CA GLU A 25 -28.97 -6.15 14.92
C GLU A 25 -29.76 -6.58 13.66
N GLN A 26 -29.79 -7.87 13.32
CA GLN A 26 -30.54 -8.41 12.16
C GLN A 26 -30.25 -7.67 10.85
N LEU A 27 -28.98 -7.38 10.59
CA LEU A 27 -28.57 -6.76 9.34
C LEU A 27 -28.87 -7.63 8.11
N PRO A 28 -29.18 -7.02 6.95
CA PRO A 28 -29.55 -7.75 5.74
C PRO A 28 -28.38 -8.49 5.07
N PHE A 29 -27.15 -7.98 5.15
CA PHE A 29 -25.96 -8.48 4.45
C PHE A 29 -26.22 -8.72 2.95
N PRO A 30 -26.28 -7.67 2.12
CA PRO A 30 -26.75 -7.79 0.73
C PRO A 30 -25.85 -8.66 -0.17
N THR A 31 -24.56 -8.77 0.15
CA THR A 31 -23.56 -9.55 -0.61
C THR A 31 -23.48 -11.01 -0.17
N ALA A 32 -23.71 -11.32 1.11
CA ALA A 32 -23.57 -12.67 1.66
C ALA A 32 -24.43 -13.74 0.95
N PRO A 33 -25.71 -13.51 0.58
CA PRO A 33 -26.50 -14.48 -0.17
C PRO A 33 -25.88 -14.86 -1.51
N GLN A 34 -25.21 -13.91 -2.19
CA GLN A 34 -24.58 -14.18 -3.48
C GLN A 34 -23.37 -15.10 -3.31
N SER A 35 -22.53 -14.81 -2.33
CA SER A 35 -21.37 -15.65 -1.99
C SER A 35 -21.78 -17.03 -1.48
N ALA A 36 -22.86 -17.12 -0.71
CA ALA A 36 -23.40 -18.39 -0.23
C ALA A 36 -23.92 -19.26 -1.38
N LEU A 37 -24.71 -18.69 -2.31
CA LEU A 37 -25.17 -19.41 -3.51
C LEU A 37 -24.00 -19.91 -4.36
N ALA A 38 -22.95 -19.09 -4.49
CA ALA A 38 -21.73 -19.47 -5.20
C ALA A 38 -20.99 -20.64 -4.53
N SER A 39 -20.87 -20.64 -3.20
CA SER A 39 -20.27 -21.76 -2.45
C SER A 39 -21.13 -23.03 -2.50
N MET A 40 -22.45 -22.91 -2.38
CA MET A 40 -23.38 -24.05 -2.49
C MET A 40 -23.36 -24.69 -3.87
N ALA A 41 -23.28 -23.87 -4.93
CA ALA A 41 -23.17 -24.37 -6.30
C ALA A 41 -21.97 -25.31 -6.47
N LEU A 42 -20.87 -25.08 -5.73
CA LEU A 42 -19.68 -25.93 -5.73
C LEU A 42 -19.76 -27.13 -4.77
N ALA A 43 -20.44 -26.97 -3.62
CA ALA A 43 -20.43 -27.95 -2.53
C ALA A 43 -21.50 -29.05 -2.66
N GLU A 44 -22.63 -28.76 -3.30
CA GLU A 44 -23.68 -29.75 -3.52
C GLU A 44 -23.19 -30.86 -4.47
N GLU A 45 -22.96 -32.05 -3.90
CA GLU A 45 -22.75 -33.28 -4.65
C GLU A 45 -23.93 -33.52 -5.60
N SER A 46 -23.59 -33.90 -6.83
CA SER A 46 -24.49 -34.36 -7.89
C SER A 46 -25.15 -35.70 -7.55
N GLY A 47 -25.67 -35.86 -6.31
CA GLY A 47 -26.29 -37.07 -5.79
C GLY A 47 -27.79 -37.20 -6.07
N SER A 48 -28.46 -36.10 -6.46
CA SER A 48 -29.77 -36.17 -7.10
C SER A 48 -29.56 -36.00 -8.61
N GLU A 49 -30.00 -36.98 -9.41
CA GLU A 49 -29.87 -37.05 -10.88
C GLU A 49 -30.42 -35.82 -11.65
N GLU A 50 -31.04 -34.85 -10.97
CA GLU A 50 -31.74 -33.72 -11.58
C GLU A 50 -30.86 -32.51 -11.97
N GLN A 51 -29.62 -32.36 -11.47
CA GLN A 51 -28.77 -31.19 -11.79
C GLN A 51 -27.42 -31.53 -12.44
N THR A 52 -27.47 -31.98 -13.69
CA THR A 52 -26.31 -32.35 -14.53
C THR A 52 -25.51 -31.15 -15.08
N TRP A 53 -25.94 -29.91 -14.88
CA TRP A 53 -25.34 -28.73 -15.53
C TRP A 53 -23.94 -28.35 -14.99
N LYS A 54 -23.64 -28.70 -13.74
CA LYS A 54 -22.41 -28.27 -13.04
C LYS A 54 -21.14 -28.83 -13.69
N TRP A 55 -21.12 -30.13 -13.98
CA TRP A 55 -19.98 -30.81 -14.61
C TRP A 55 -19.64 -30.26 -16.00
N PRO A 56 -20.60 -30.10 -16.93
CA PRO A 56 -20.37 -29.42 -18.20
C PRO A 56 -19.84 -28.00 -18.03
N CYS A 57 -20.43 -27.18 -17.16
CA CYS A 57 -19.94 -25.81 -16.91
C CYS A 57 -18.51 -25.80 -16.36
N PHE A 58 -18.22 -26.67 -15.39
CA PHE A 58 -16.89 -26.82 -14.82
C PHE A 58 -15.87 -27.27 -15.89
N LEU A 59 -16.22 -28.28 -16.68
CA LEU A 59 -15.36 -28.79 -17.75
C LEU A 59 -15.09 -27.74 -18.83
N ILE A 60 -16.10 -26.95 -19.24
CA ILE A 60 -15.90 -25.83 -20.18
C ILE A 60 -14.88 -24.84 -19.60
N GLY A 61 -15.06 -24.44 -18.34
CA GLY A 61 -14.13 -23.56 -17.64
C GLY A 61 -12.72 -24.16 -17.59
N ALA A 62 -12.60 -25.43 -17.19
CA ALA A 62 -11.34 -26.15 -17.08
C ALA A 62 -10.64 -26.33 -18.42
N THR A 63 -11.36 -26.61 -19.49
CA THR A 63 -10.80 -26.69 -20.86
C THR A 63 -10.31 -25.32 -21.31
N ILE A 64 -11.08 -24.24 -21.11
CA ILE A 64 -10.63 -22.87 -21.42
C ILE A 64 -9.36 -22.56 -20.61
N GLY A 65 -9.35 -22.84 -19.31
CA GLY A 65 -8.22 -22.61 -18.42
C GLY A 65 -6.99 -23.43 -18.79
N MET A 66 -7.17 -24.68 -19.21
CA MET A 66 -6.07 -25.56 -19.62
C MET A 66 -5.49 -25.13 -20.97
N VAL A 67 -6.33 -24.84 -21.97
CA VAL A 67 -5.87 -24.36 -23.28
C VAL A 67 -5.17 -23.02 -23.15
N PHE A 68 -5.79 -22.08 -22.43
CA PHE A 68 -5.18 -20.78 -22.17
C PHE A 68 -3.91 -20.90 -21.32
N GLY A 69 -3.95 -21.68 -20.24
CA GLY A 69 -2.80 -21.94 -19.39
C GLY A 69 -1.63 -22.58 -20.14
N LEU A 70 -1.90 -23.47 -21.10
CA LEU A 70 -0.89 -24.06 -21.96
C LEU A 70 -0.23 -23.01 -22.85
N ILE A 71 -1.01 -22.11 -23.47
CA ILE A 71 -0.45 -21.04 -24.33
C ILE A 71 0.28 -19.98 -23.50
N TYR A 72 -0.32 -19.57 -22.38
CA TYR A 72 0.12 -18.42 -21.58
C TYR A 72 1.26 -18.78 -20.62
N VAL A 73 1.22 -19.94 -19.96
CA VAL A 73 2.25 -20.38 -18.99
C VAL A 73 3.05 -21.56 -19.53
N GLY A 74 2.38 -22.53 -20.15
CA GLY A 74 2.97 -23.80 -20.57
C GLY A 74 4.04 -23.66 -21.65
N VAL A 75 3.72 -22.98 -22.76
CA VAL A 75 4.66 -22.79 -23.88
C VAL A 75 5.92 -22.06 -23.42
N PRO A 76 5.87 -20.91 -22.71
CA PRO A 76 7.08 -20.27 -22.19
C PRO A 76 7.90 -21.19 -21.27
N ALA A 77 7.27 -21.85 -20.30
CA ALA A 77 7.97 -22.68 -19.33
C ALA A 77 8.60 -23.94 -19.95
N LEU A 78 7.87 -24.62 -20.84
CA LEU A 78 8.35 -25.84 -21.49
C LEU A 78 9.44 -25.53 -22.52
N THR A 79 9.32 -24.44 -23.28
CA THR A 79 10.37 -24.03 -24.24
C THR A 79 11.65 -23.59 -23.53
N GLU A 80 11.53 -22.88 -22.41
CA GLU A 80 12.67 -22.56 -21.55
C GLU A 80 13.36 -23.83 -21.03
N THR A 81 12.58 -24.80 -20.54
CA THR A 81 13.12 -26.05 -19.97
C THR A 81 13.77 -26.95 -21.00
N PHE A 82 13.15 -27.16 -22.17
CA PHE A 82 13.61 -28.14 -23.15
C PHE A 82 14.48 -27.55 -24.28
N ALA A 83 14.24 -26.29 -24.67
CA ALA A 83 14.95 -25.64 -25.77
C ALA A 83 15.96 -24.58 -25.28
N GLY A 84 16.05 -24.33 -23.97
CA GLY A 84 16.93 -23.32 -23.38
C GLY A 84 16.59 -21.88 -23.76
N LYS A 85 15.49 -21.66 -24.50
CA LYS A 85 15.03 -20.34 -24.95
C LYS A 85 13.53 -20.22 -24.67
N LYS A 86 13.19 -19.21 -23.87
CA LYS A 86 11.81 -18.88 -23.53
C LYS A 86 11.09 -18.25 -24.73
N VAL A 87 10.07 -18.92 -25.24
CA VAL A 87 9.19 -18.40 -26.31
C VAL A 87 7.89 -17.91 -25.69
N THR A 88 7.68 -16.59 -25.67
CA THR A 88 6.44 -15.97 -25.17
C THR A 88 5.52 -15.63 -26.33
N VAL A 89 4.41 -16.37 -26.47
CA VAL A 89 3.38 -16.09 -27.48
C VAL A 89 2.60 -14.81 -27.11
N LEU A 90 2.18 -14.72 -25.86
CA LEU A 90 1.53 -13.55 -25.28
C LEU A 90 2.49 -12.92 -24.25
N PRO A 91 2.69 -11.60 -24.27
CA PRO A 91 3.55 -10.93 -23.29
C PRO A 91 3.03 -11.10 -21.85
N ILE A 92 3.95 -11.40 -20.93
CA ILE A 92 3.69 -11.59 -19.49
C ILE A 92 4.59 -10.60 -18.74
N PRO A 93 4.08 -9.83 -17.76
CA PRO A 93 2.69 -9.81 -17.29
C PRO A 93 1.71 -9.03 -18.19
N PHE A 94 2.21 -8.15 -19.05
CA PHE A 94 1.43 -7.33 -19.99
C PHE A 94 2.30 -6.91 -21.17
N ALA A 95 1.67 -6.43 -22.26
CA ALA A 95 2.39 -5.67 -23.28
C ALA A 95 2.44 -4.20 -22.87
N ASP A 96 3.66 -3.67 -22.78
CA ASP A 96 3.89 -2.26 -22.49
C ASP A 96 3.87 -1.45 -23.79
N LEU A 97 2.88 -0.57 -23.94
CA LEU A 97 2.75 0.34 -25.07
C LEU A 97 3.18 1.75 -24.69
N THR A 98 3.53 1.99 -23.43
CA THR A 98 3.90 3.32 -22.90
C THR A 98 5.12 3.91 -23.60
N PRO A 99 6.21 3.17 -23.84
CA PRO A 99 7.37 3.74 -24.55
C PRO A 99 7.04 4.20 -25.98
N MET A 100 6.09 3.54 -26.65
CA MET A 100 5.71 3.86 -28.03
C MET A 100 4.63 4.95 -28.11
N LEU A 101 3.61 4.88 -27.25
CA LEU A 101 2.47 5.78 -27.26
C LEU A 101 2.66 7.00 -26.36
N GLY A 102 3.60 6.96 -25.41
CA GLY A 102 3.87 8.02 -24.45
C GLY A 102 4.18 9.35 -25.12
N ARG A 103 4.84 9.34 -26.28
CA ARG A 103 5.08 10.56 -27.06
C ARG A 103 3.79 11.32 -27.42
N PHE A 104 2.67 10.62 -27.58
CA PHE A 104 1.37 11.22 -27.93
C PHE A 104 0.46 11.41 -26.72
N VAL A 105 0.50 10.47 -25.77
CA VAL A 105 -0.45 10.41 -24.63
C VAL A 105 0.21 10.92 -23.33
N GLY A 106 1.44 11.43 -23.40
CA GLY A 106 2.21 11.97 -22.28
C GLY A 106 2.46 10.93 -21.19
N ALA A 107 2.50 11.40 -19.94
CA ALA A 107 2.71 10.61 -18.72
C ALA A 107 1.53 9.67 -18.34
N THR A 108 0.89 9.06 -19.34
CA THR A 108 -0.17 8.06 -19.18
C THR A 108 0.42 6.67 -19.38
N PRO A 109 0.47 5.83 -18.34
CA PRO A 109 0.91 4.46 -18.53
C PRO A 109 -0.14 3.68 -19.34
N ILE A 110 0.28 3.03 -20.41
CA ILE A 110 -0.58 2.23 -21.29
C ILE A 110 0.02 0.83 -21.38
N ALA A 111 -0.53 -0.08 -20.57
CA ALA A 111 -0.21 -1.49 -20.64
C ALA A 111 -1.49 -2.31 -20.86
N ILE A 112 -1.39 -3.36 -21.67
CA ILE A 112 -2.50 -4.28 -21.95
C ILE A 112 -2.15 -5.65 -21.39
N SER A 113 -2.91 -6.10 -20.39
CA SER A 113 -2.77 -7.47 -19.89
C SER A 113 -3.57 -8.43 -20.75
N PHE A 114 -2.91 -9.47 -21.26
CA PHE A 114 -3.54 -10.56 -22.01
C PHE A 114 -4.04 -11.70 -21.12
N SER A 115 -4.09 -11.49 -19.80
CA SER A 115 -4.67 -12.48 -18.88
C SER A 115 -6.19 -12.56 -19.06
N LEU A 116 -6.74 -13.78 -19.14
CA LEU A 116 -8.18 -13.98 -19.11
C LEU A 116 -8.76 -13.85 -17.69
N ALA A 117 -7.94 -13.87 -16.64
CA ALA A 117 -8.43 -13.84 -15.26
C ALA A 117 -9.27 -12.59 -14.92
N PRO A 118 -8.91 -11.36 -15.33
CA PRO A 118 -9.76 -10.18 -15.12
C PRO A 118 -11.10 -10.26 -15.88
N ILE A 119 -11.14 -10.89 -17.06
CA ILE A 119 -12.39 -11.11 -17.80
C ILE A 119 -13.32 -12.02 -16.99
N PHE A 120 -12.78 -13.12 -16.44
CA PHE A 120 -13.53 -14.01 -15.55
C PHE A 120 -13.98 -13.32 -14.25
N ALA A 121 -13.14 -12.45 -13.68
CA ALA A 121 -13.54 -11.61 -12.55
C ALA A 121 -14.72 -10.70 -12.92
N GLY A 122 -14.66 -10.05 -14.09
CA GLY A 122 -15.74 -9.21 -14.62
C GLY A 122 -17.07 -9.95 -14.83
N LEU A 123 -17.04 -11.26 -15.12
CA LEU A 123 -18.26 -12.09 -15.23
C LEU A 123 -18.99 -12.28 -13.89
N LEU A 124 -18.26 -12.17 -12.77
CA LEU A 124 -18.73 -12.39 -11.40
C LEU A 124 -19.06 -11.09 -10.67
N LEU A 125 -18.27 -10.05 -10.91
CA LEU A 125 -18.39 -8.76 -10.24
C LEU A 125 -19.70 -8.04 -10.58
N LEU A 126 -20.12 -7.15 -9.69
CA LEU A 126 -21.31 -6.32 -9.91
C LEU A 126 -21.04 -5.36 -11.08
N PHE A 127 -21.89 -5.44 -12.11
CA PHE A 127 -21.76 -4.64 -13.34
C PHE A 127 -21.47 -3.15 -13.08
N TRP A 128 -22.24 -2.52 -12.20
CA TRP A 128 -22.07 -1.09 -11.92
C TRP A 128 -20.74 -0.77 -11.23
N SER A 129 -20.22 -1.69 -10.41
CA SER A 129 -18.88 -1.54 -9.82
C SER A 129 -17.79 -1.59 -10.90
N VAL A 130 -17.87 -2.55 -11.83
CA VAL A 130 -16.91 -2.62 -12.95
C VAL A 130 -16.99 -1.38 -13.85
N MET A 131 -18.19 -0.88 -14.14
CA MET A 131 -18.37 0.35 -14.91
C MET A 131 -17.84 1.59 -14.19
N GLY A 132 -17.98 1.65 -12.86
CA GLY A 132 -17.37 2.70 -12.05
C GLY A 132 -15.84 2.67 -12.14
N SER A 133 -15.24 1.49 -12.01
CA SER A 133 -13.80 1.31 -12.17
C SER A 133 -13.33 1.74 -13.56
N PHE A 134 -14.06 1.33 -14.60
CA PHE A 134 -13.75 1.71 -15.97
C PHE A 134 -13.85 3.21 -16.21
N ALA A 135 -14.87 3.87 -15.69
CA ALA A 135 -15.00 5.32 -15.77
C ALA A 135 -13.82 6.03 -15.08
N GLY A 136 -13.36 5.50 -13.94
CA GLY A 136 -12.15 5.99 -13.26
C GLY A 136 -10.88 5.82 -14.13
N VAL A 137 -10.73 4.67 -14.79
CA VAL A 137 -9.60 4.42 -15.70
C VAL A 137 -9.63 5.36 -16.90
N LEU A 138 -10.80 5.55 -17.53
CA LEU A 138 -10.95 6.48 -18.64
C LEU A 138 -10.65 7.92 -18.23
N LEU A 139 -11.16 8.36 -17.07
CA LEU A 139 -10.88 9.68 -16.54
C LEU A 139 -9.36 9.88 -16.37
N PHE A 140 -8.67 8.90 -15.79
CA PHE A 140 -7.22 8.93 -15.64
C PHE A 140 -6.48 8.98 -16.99
N MET A 141 -6.92 8.19 -17.98
CA MET A 141 -6.31 8.18 -19.33
C MET A 141 -6.53 9.48 -20.09
N ILE A 142 -7.61 10.21 -19.80
CA ILE A 142 -7.91 11.52 -20.41
C ILE A 142 -7.22 12.65 -19.65
N THR A 143 -7.14 12.55 -18.31
CA THR A 143 -6.64 13.62 -17.45
C THR A 143 -5.11 13.61 -17.36
N SER A 144 -4.46 12.44 -17.38
CA SER A 144 -2.98 12.36 -17.33
C SER A 144 -2.28 13.11 -18.47
N PRO A 145 -2.68 12.97 -19.76
CA PRO A 145 -2.08 13.76 -20.85
C PRO A 145 -2.29 15.27 -20.68
N LEU A 146 -3.47 15.67 -20.19
CA LEU A 146 -3.78 17.08 -19.94
C LEU A 146 -2.91 17.64 -18.82
N LEU A 147 -2.79 16.93 -17.71
CA LEU A 147 -1.93 17.32 -16.58
C LEU A 147 -0.47 17.42 -16.98
N HIS A 148 0.01 16.47 -17.79
CA HIS A 148 1.36 16.53 -18.35
C HIS A 148 1.54 17.77 -19.25
N HIS A 149 0.57 18.09 -20.11
CA HIS A 149 0.64 19.29 -20.96
C HIS A 149 0.62 20.60 -20.17
N TYR A 150 0.02 20.61 -18.98
CA TYR A 150 0.03 21.77 -18.08
C TYR A 150 1.20 21.76 -17.09
N GLY A 151 2.25 20.94 -17.28
CA GLY A 151 3.45 20.95 -16.41
C GLY A 151 3.29 20.27 -15.04
N PHE A 152 2.23 19.50 -14.79
CA PHE A 152 2.04 18.79 -13.50
C PHE A 152 2.79 17.46 -13.38
N MET A 153 3.39 16.94 -14.46
CA MET A 153 4.13 15.66 -14.47
C MET A 153 5.56 15.82 -15.01
N PRO A 154 6.36 16.67 -14.36
CA PRO A 154 7.70 17.08 -14.80
C PRO A 154 8.74 15.95 -14.91
N ARG A 155 8.69 14.95 -14.02
CA ARG A 155 9.72 13.90 -13.96
C ARG A 155 9.56 12.87 -15.07
N TRP A 156 8.43 12.88 -15.79
CA TRP A 156 8.16 11.89 -16.82
C TRP A 156 8.88 12.26 -18.11
N VAL A 157 9.57 11.28 -18.71
CA VAL A 157 10.26 11.48 -19.99
C VAL A 157 9.81 10.45 -21.03
N PRO A 158 9.77 10.82 -22.34
CA PRO A 158 9.46 9.88 -23.40
C PRO A 158 10.41 8.67 -23.37
N GLY A 159 9.84 7.47 -23.43
CA GLY A 159 10.60 6.20 -23.39
C GLY A 159 10.53 5.46 -22.06
N MET A 160 10.02 6.09 -20.98
CA MET A 160 9.72 5.38 -19.73
C MET A 160 8.70 4.25 -19.93
N GLY A 161 8.92 3.11 -19.28
CA GLY A 161 7.96 2.01 -19.26
C GLY A 161 6.71 2.34 -18.43
N ALA A 162 5.66 1.52 -18.54
CA ALA A 162 4.39 1.69 -17.82
C ALA A 162 4.59 1.79 -16.30
N VAL A 163 5.42 0.92 -15.72
CA VAL A 163 5.66 0.87 -14.27
C VAL A 163 6.39 2.12 -13.77
N GLN A 164 7.42 2.56 -14.51
CA GLN A 164 8.16 3.78 -14.18
C GLN A 164 7.27 5.02 -14.33
N THR A 165 6.53 5.11 -15.44
CA THR A 165 5.55 6.18 -15.69
C THR A 165 4.53 6.25 -14.55
N GLN A 166 4.06 5.10 -14.06
CA GLN A 166 3.12 5.03 -12.96
C GLN A 166 3.73 5.48 -11.62
N ILE A 167 5.01 5.18 -11.35
CA ILE A 167 5.72 5.67 -10.15
C ILE A 167 5.86 7.19 -10.24
N VAL A 168 6.36 7.69 -11.37
CA VAL A 168 6.66 9.10 -11.58
C VAL A 168 5.39 9.96 -11.57
N ALA A 169 4.38 9.61 -12.37
CA ALA A 169 3.09 10.28 -12.37
C ALA A 169 2.35 10.12 -11.03
N GLY A 170 2.63 9.02 -10.32
CA GLY A 170 2.19 8.78 -8.95
C GLY A 170 2.73 9.84 -7.99
N VAL A 171 4.06 10.00 -7.96
CA VAL A 171 4.74 10.97 -7.10
C VAL A 171 4.36 12.40 -7.44
N ASP A 172 4.28 12.73 -8.73
CA ASP A 172 4.04 14.11 -9.16
C ASP A 172 2.60 14.58 -8.90
N PHE A 173 1.60 13.71 -9.08
CA PHE A 173 0.19 14.11 -8.99
C PHE A 173 -0.77 13.05 -8.41
N TRP A 174 -0.71 11.81 -8.87
CA TRP A 174 -1.81 10.85 -8.61
C TRP A 174 -1.86 10.33 -7.17
N GLN A 175 -0.74 10.18 -6.48
CA GLN A 175 -0.71 9.81 -5.06
C GLN A 175 -1.30 10.89 -4.14
N PRO A 176 -0.88 12.18 -4.21
CA PRO A 176 -1.50 13.21 -3.38
C PRO A 176 -2.98 13.41 -3.73
N PHE A 177 -3.37 13.34 -5.01
CA PHE A 177 -4.77 13.39 -5.43
C PHE A 177 -5.59 12.21 -4.88
N GLY A 178 -5.06 10.98 -4.97
CA GLY A 178 -5.67 9.78 -4.41
C GLY A 178 -5.86 9.86 -2.90
N MET A 179 -4.89 10.43 -2.19
CA MET A 179 -4.98 10.71 -0.75
C MET A 179 -6.09 11.72 -0.41
N GLY A 180 -6.33 12.70 -1.27
CA GLY A 180 -7.49 13.58 -1.16
C GLY A 180 -8.81 12.81 -1.27
N ILE A 181 -8.94 11.93 -2.26
CA ILE A 181 -10.15 11.14 -2.47
C ILE A 181 -10.41 10.18 -1.32
N THR A 182 -9.39 9.52 -0.79
CA THR A 182 -9.54 8.63 0.37
C THR A 182 -10.05 9.39 1.60
N LEU A 183 -9.57 10.62 1.83
CA LEU A 183 -10.08 11.49 2.87
C LEU A 183 -11.57 11.84 2.65
N ALA A 184 -11.96 12.15 1.41
CA ALA A 184 -13.37 12.39 1.07
C ALA A 184 -14.24 11.15 1.35
N VAL A 185 -13.77 9.96 0.98
CA VAL A 185 -14.47 8.69 1.25
C VAL A 185 -14.61 8.44 2.74
N ALA A 186 -13.58 8.73 3.54
CA ALA A 186 -13.67 8.63 4.99
C ALA A 186 -14.75 9.57 5.56
N VAL A 187 -14.81 10.83 5.09
CA VAL A 187 -15.84 11.80 5.50
C VAL A 187 -17.24 11.35 5.10
N ILE A 188 -17.44 10.92 3.86
CA ILE A 188 -18.73 10.40 3.35
C ILE A 188 -19.18 9.22 4.20
N SER A 189 -18.26 8.30 4.45
CA SER A 189 -18.50 7.09 5.21
C SER A 189 -18.93 7.37 6.65
N ILE A 190 -18.19 8.24 7.36
CA ILE A 190 -18.53 8.65 8.72
C ILE A 190 -19.93 9.29 8.72
N THR A 191 -20.24 10.11 7.72
CA THR A 191 -21.56 10.75 7.57
C THR A 191 -22.67 9.72 7.35
N GLN A 192 -22.45 8.70 6.51
CA GLN A 192 -23.39 7.60 6.28
C GLN A 192 -23.63 6.77 7.55
N VAL A 193 -22.57 6.48 8.33
CA VAL A 193 -22.68 5.80 9.62
C VAL A 193 -23.54 6.59 10.59
N ILE A 194 -23.29 7.89 10.72
CA ILE A 194 -24.04 8.77 11.62
C ILE A 194 -25.51 8.81 11.21
N ARG A 195 -25.79 8.94 9.91
CA ARG A 195 -27.15 8.97 9.35
C ARG A 195 -27.89 7.65 9.58
N ALA A 196 -27.30 6.52 9.20
CA ALA A 196 -27.87 5.19 9.42
C ALA A 196 -28.04 4.86 10.91
N GLY A 197 -27.20 5.43 11.77
CA GLY A 197 -27.32 5.38 13.22
C GLY A 197 -28.55 6.11 13.75
N ARG A 198 -28.87 7.28 13.20
CA ARG A 198 -30.03 8.10 13.59
C ARG A 198 -31.35 7.49 13.12
N GLU A 199 -31.44 7.12 11.84
CA GLU A 199 -32.65 6.53 11.23
C GLU A 199 -33.09 5.27 12.02
N ARG A 200 -32.15 4.41 12.41
CA ARG A 200 -32.47 3.25 13.25
C ARG A 200 -32.81 3.55 14.69
N ARG A 201 -32.26 4.62 15.27
CA ARG A 201 -32.64 5.04 16.63
C ARG A 201 -34.11 5.47 16.64
N GLU A 202 -34.56 6.12 15.56
CA GLU A 202 -35.95 6.51 15.32
C GLU A 202 -36.83 5.27 15.07
N ASP A 203 -36.41 4.33 14.21
CA ASP A 203 -37.13 3.07 13.99
C ASP A 203 -37.26 2.23 15.27
N ARG A 204 -36.22 2.22 16.11
CA ARG A 204 -36.20 1.48 17.37
C ARG A 204 -36.99 2.18 18.48
N ALA A 205 -37.08 3.50 18.46
CA ALA A 205 -38.01 4.25 19.30
C ALA A 205 -39.47 3.94 18.92
N GLY A 206 -39.74 3.64 17.66
CA GLY A 206 -41.03 3.12 17.18
C GLY A 206 -41.28 1.64 17.49
N ALA A 207 -40.24 0.80 17.48
CA ALA A 207 -40.33 -0.66 17.64
C ALA A 207 -40.19 -1.17 19.10
N ALA A 208 -40.12 -0.29 20.10
CA ALA A 208 -39.92 -0.62 21.51
C ALA A 208 -41.11 -1.36 22.20
N ARG A 209 -42.00 -2.01 21.44
CA ARG A 209 -43.18 -2.74 21.93
C ARG A 209 -43.24 -4.23 21.56
N SER A 210 -42.16 -4.83 21.06
CA SER A 210 -42.10 -6.29 20.86
C SER A 210 -41.45 -6.96 22.06
N GLU A 211 -42.26 -7.57 22.93
CA GLU A 211 -41.79 -8.48 23.98
C GLU A 211 -40.98 -9.64 23.34
N PRO A 212 -39.90 -10.13 23.98
CA PRO A 212 -39.17 -11.28 23.48
C PRO A 212 -40.11 -12.50 23.50
N GLY A 213 -40.53 -12.96 22.32
CA GLY A 213 -41.35 -14.17 22.20
C GLY A 213 -40.62 -15.40 22.74
N MET A 214 -41.36 -16.40 23.21
CA MET A 214 -40.78 -17.71 23.55
C MET A 214 -40.20 -18.39 22.31
N CYS A 215 -39.19 -19.26 22.52
CA CYS A 215 -38.64 -20.10 21.47
C CYS A 215 -39.76 -20.92 20.80
N LYS A 216 -39.85 -20.88 19.47
CA LYS A 216 -40.82 -21.61 18.65
C LYS A 216 -40.64 -23.14 18.65
N HIS A 217 -39.67 -23.66 19.37
CA HIS A 217 -39.43 -25.10 19.48
C HIS A 217 -40.44 -25.70 20.47
N PRO A 218 -41.19 -26.76 20.11
CA PRO A 218 -42.32 -27.27 20.89
C PRO A 218 -41.95 -27.65 22.34
N ASP A 219 -40.69 -28.03 22.58
CA ASP A 219 -40.19 -28.45 23.90
C ASP A 219 -39.31 -27.40 24.63
N CYS A 220 -39.28 -26.14 24.18
CA CYS A 220 -38.37 -25.13 24.73
C CYS A 220 -39.09 -23.87 25.21
N HIS A 221 -39.06 -23.62 26.52
CA HIS A 221 -39.59 -22.41 27.15
C HIS A 221 -38.54 -21.30 27.36
N GLN A 222 -37.39 -21.38 26.70
CA GLN A 222 -36.39 -20.31 26.75
C GLN A 222 -36.79 -19.14 25.83
N ASP A 223 -36.36 -17.94 26.20
CA ASP A 223 -36.57 -16.75 25.39
C ASP A 223 -35.98 -16.92 23.98
N ALA A 224 -36.74 -16.50 22.97
CA ALA A 224 -36.23 -16.44 21.61
C ALA A 224 -35.22 -15.30 21.49
N GLN A 225 -33.95 -15.66 21.32
CA GLN A 225 -32.87 -14.69 21.17
C GLN A 225 -32.61 -14.35 19.70
N VAL A 226 -32.88 -15.28 18.78
CA VAL A 226 -32.59 -15.11 17.35
C VAL A 226 -33.77 -15.65 16.53
N ARG A 227 -34.43 -14.79 15.74
CA ARG A 227 -35.51 -15.15 14.79
C ARG A 227 -36.61 -16.07 15.35
N GLY A 228 -36.95 -15.94 16.64
CA GLY A 228 -37.98 -16.78 17.27
C GLY A 228 -37.48 -18.11 17.83
N TYR A 229 -36.16 -18.38 17.85
CA TYR A 229 -35.55 -19.56 18.46
C TYR A 229 -34.49 -19.18 19.51
N CYS A 230 -34.21 -20.08 20.45
CA CYS A 230 -33.07 -19.96 21.34
C CYS A 230 -31.80 -20.55 20.69
N ILE A 231 -30.62 -20.10 21.13
CA ILE A 231 -29.31 -20.48 20.54
C ILE A 231 -29.13 -22.00 20.47
N LYS A 232 -29.54 -22.73 21.52
CA LYS A 232 -29.40 -24.20 21.57
C LYS A 232 -30.24 -24.92 20.52
N HIS A 233 -31.45 -24.45 20.26
CA HIS A 233 -32.38 -25.08 19.31
C HIS A 233 -32.16 -24.60 17.86
N LEU A 234 -31.23 -23.67 17.63
CA LEU A 234 -30.83 -23.25 16.29
C LEU A 234 -29.93 -24.29 15.59
N GLY A 235 -29.33 -25.24 16.34
CA GLY A 235 -28.58 -26.36 15.77
C GLY A 235 -27.27 -26.00 15.03
N ARG A 236 -26.84 -24.73 15.12
CA ARG A 236 -25.71 -24.16 14.37
C ARG A 236 -24.32 -24.46 14.94
N GLY A 237 -24.25 -24.93 16.19
CA GLY A 237 -23.00 -25.19 16.90
C GLY A 237 -22.32 -23.91 17.41
N ASP A 238 -23.10 -23.04 18.05
CA ASP A 238 -22.64 -21.75 18.59
C ASP A 238 -21.65 -21.90 19.76
N PHE A 239 -20.67 -21.00 19.81
CA PHE A 239 -19.69 -20.92 20.88
C PHE A 239 -20.12 -19.91 21.95
N PRO A 240 -19.78 -20.13 23.23
CA PRO A 240 -20.02 -19.13 24.25
C PRO A 240 -19.15 -17.89 23.99
N LEU A 241 -19.79 -16.71 23.94
CA LEU A 241 -19.15 -15.44 23.59
C LEU A 241 -17.93 -15.11 24.48
N TRP A 242 -17.96 -15.49 25.75
CA TRP A 242 -16.85 -15.22 26.67
C TRP A 242 -15.57 -15.96 26.24
N ILE A 243 -15.66 -17.19 25.71
CA ILE A 243 -14.49 -17.93 25.21
C ILE A 243 -13.91 -17.19 24.00
N CYS A 244 -14.76 -16.77 23.06
CA CYS A 244 -14.31 -16.03 21.89
C CYS A 244 -13.66 -14.69 22.27
N LEU A 245 -14.24 -13.95 23.22
CA LEU A 245 -13.66 -12.70 23.72
C LEU A 245 -12.30 -12.96 24.38
N THR A 246 -12.20 -13.93 25.30
CA THR A 246 -10.92 -14.23 25.98
C THR A 246 -9.84 -14.66 24.99
N LEU A 247 -10.16 -15.53 24.03
CA LEU A 247 -9.21 -15.93 22.98
C LEU A 247 -8.81 -14.76 22.09
N PHE A 248 -9.73 -13.83 21.78
CA PHE A 248 -9.41 -12.61 21.07
C PHE A 248 -8.42 -11.74 21.87
N PHE A 249 -8.65 -11.52 23.17
CA PHE A 249 -7.72 -10.74 24.01
C PHE A 249 -6.34 -11.40 24.11
N VAL A 250 -6.28 -12.72 24.25
CA VAL A 250 -5.02 -13.48 24.26
C VAL A 250 -4.30 -13.38 22.91
N ALA A 251 -5.03 -13.50 21.80
CA ALA A 251 -4.46 -13.41 20.47
C ALA A 251 -4.02 -11.98 20.11
N ALA A 252 -4.75 -10.96 20.56
CA ALA A 252 -4.40 -9.55 20.41
C ALA A 252 -3.18 -9.16 21.28
N ALA A 253 -2.92 -9.87 22.38
CA ALA A 253 -1.72 -9.66 23.18
C ALA A 253 -0.44 -10.18 22.48
N TYR A 254 -0.54 -11.15 21.56
CA TYR A 254 0.61 -11.72 20.84
C TYR A 254 1.47 -10.66 20.11
N PRO A 255 0.93 -9.80 19.22
CA PRO A 255 1.74 -8.77 18.56
C PRO A 255 2.34 -7.77 19.56
N ILE A 256 1.68 -7.49 20.68
CA ILE A 256 2.18 -6.57 21.72
C ILE A 256 3.37 -7.16 22.46
N VAL A 257 3.27 -8.43 22.85
CA VAL A 257 4.38 -9.18 23.45
C VAL A 257 5.54 -9.24 22.46
N LEU A 258 5.26 -9.57 21.19
CA LEU A 258 6.27 -9.64 20.14
C LEU A 258 6.99 -8.28 19.97
N ALA A 259 6.24 -7.18 19.89
CA ALA A 259 6.78 -5.83 19.81
C ALA A 259 7.74 -5.52 20.97
N LYS A 260 7.31 -5.77 22.22
CA LYS A 260 8.16 -5.49 23.40
C LYS A 260 9.38 -6.41 23.48
N THR A 261 9.28 -7.66 23.03
CA THR A 261 10.39 -8.61 23.05
C THR A 261 11.43 -8.35 21.96
N LEU A 262 11.00 -7.98 20.75
CA LEU A 262 11.90 -7.73 19.62
C LEU A 262 12.51 -6.32 19.68
N PHE A 263 11.75 -5.34 20.16
CA PHE A 263 12.16 -3.95 20.21
C PHE A 263 12.08 -3.37 21.63
N PRO A 264 12.89 -3.89 22.57
CA PRO A 264 12.75 -3.55 24.00
C PRO A 264 13.06 -2.09 24.31
N LEU A 265 14.01 -1.48 23.59
CA LEU A 265 14.42 -0.08 23.72
C LEU A 265 13.41 0.89 23.08
N LEU A 266 12.93 0.53 21.89
CA LEU A 266 11.99 1.33 21.11
C LEU A 266 10.58 1.34 21.72
N VAL A 267 10.10 0.20 22.21
CA VAL A 267 8.78 0.08 22.86
C VAL A 267 8.87 0.58 24.30
N SER A 268 8.93 1.90 24.43
CA SER A 268 8.83 2.63 25.69
C SER A 268 7.45 2.42 26.34
N THR A 269 7.33 2.77 27.63
CA THR A 269 6.07 2.66 28.36
C THR A 269 4.95 3.47 27.71
N SER A 270 5.26 4.64 27.15
CA SER A 270 4.29 5.48 26.44
C SER A 270 3.83 4.82 25.13
N LEU A 271 4.75 4.30 24.32
CA LEU A 271 4.41 3.60 23.07
C LEU A 271 3.59 2.33 23.35
N LEU A 272 3.90 1.61 24.44
CA LEU A 272 3.14 0.43 24.85
C LEU A 272 1.68 0.78 25.22
N VAL A 273 1.44 1.91 25.89
CA VAL A 273 0.08 2.39 26.16
C VAL A 273 -0.67 2.70 24.86
N VAL A 274 0.00 3.33 23.88
CA VAL A 274 -0.60 3.61 22.57
C VAL A 274 -0.97 2.31 21.84
N ILE A 275 -0.07 1.32 21.81
CA ILE A 275 -0.32 0.01 21.19
C ILE A 275 -1.50 -0.70 21.89
N LEU A 276 -1.59 -0.64 23.22
CA LEU A 276 -2.71 -1.20 23.97
C LEU A 276 -4.05 -0.53 23.64
N LEU A 277 -4.07 0.81 23.56
CA LEU A 277 -5.26 1.55 23.15
C LEU A 277 -5.67 1.19 21.72
N LEU A 278 -4.71 1.04 20.81
CA LEU A 278 -4.99 0.61 19.45
C LEU A 278 -5.58 -0.80 19.38
N ALA A 279 -4.97 -1.74 20.11
CA ALA A 279 -5.37 -3.14 20.12
C ALA A 279 -6.74 -3.40 20.77
N PHE A 280 -6.99 -2.76 21.91
CA PHE A 280 -8.13 -3.09 22.77
C PHE A 280 -9.27 -2.07 22.76
N VAL A 281 -9.04 -0.87 22.23
CA VAL A 281 -10.09 0.16 22.11
C VAL A 281 -10.39 0.43 20.64
N TYR A 282 -9.38 0.86 19.87
CA TYR A 282 -9.58 1.27 18.48
C TYR A 282 -9.99 0.10 17.58
N ALA A 283 -9.21 -0.99 17.55
CA ALA A 283 -9.46 -2.11 16.64
C ALA A 283 -10.85 -2.76 16.85
N PRO A 284 -11.34 -3.00 18.08
CA PRO A 284 -12.70 -3.51 18.29
C PRO A 284 -13.80 -2.54 17.84
N ILE A 285 -13.65 -1.24 18.12
CA ILE A 285 -14.62 -0.21 17.70
C ILE A 285 -14.69 -0.16 16.18
N MET A 286 -13.55 -0.09 15.50
CA MET A 286 -13.50 -0.06 14.05
C MET A 286 -14.02 -1.34 13.42
N SER A 287 -13.68 -2.50 13.99
CA SER A 287 -14.21 -3.77 13.52
C SER A 287 -15.73 -3.86 13.64
N PHE A 288 -16.30 -3.28 14.69
CA PHE A 288 -17.75 -3.17 14.84
C PHE A 288 -18.39 -2.23 13.81
N VAL A 289 -17.83 -1.04 13.61
CA VAL A 289 -18.32 -0.08 12.60
C VAL A 289 -18.25 -0.69 11.20
N SER A 290 -17.12 -1.31 10.86
CA SER A 290 -16.86 -1.97 9.59
C SER A 290 -17.83 -3.14 9.37
N ALA A 291 -18.02 -4.03 10.35
CA ALA A 291 -18.99 -5.13 10.26
C ALA A 291 -20.44 -4.64 10.07
N ARG A 292 -20.82 -3.55 10.76
CA ARG A 292 -22.17 -2.99 10.65
C ARG A 292 -22.42 -2.38 9.28
N LEU A 293 -21.43 -1.70 8.71
CA LEU A 293 -21.53 -1.14 7.36
C LEU A 293 -21.58 -2.24 6.30
N ASP A 294 -20.77 -3.26 6.45
CA ASP A 294 -20.78 -4.41 5.58
C ASP A 294 -22.15 -5.10 5.60
N GLY A 295 -22.76 -5.29 6.78
CA GLY A 295 -24.11 -5.84 6.84
C GLY A 295 -25.22 -4.91 6.30
N LEU A 296 -25.02 -3.59 6.23
CA LEU A 296 -26.01 -2.65 5.67
C LEU A 296 -25.85 -2.46 4.15
N ILE A 297 -24.61 -2.31 3.69
CA ILE A 297 -24.23 -1.83 2.35
C ILE A 297 -23.52 -2.93 1.54
N GLY A 298 -22.89 -3.92 2.20
CA GLY A 298 -22.09 -4.98 1.57
C GLY A 298 -20.67 -4.56 1.22
N GLN A 299 -20.13 -3.58 1.95
CA GLN A 299 -18.75 -3.11 1.84
C GLN A 299 -18.20 -2.77 3.23
N ASN A 300 -16.93 -3.12 3.46
CA ASN A 300 -16.18 -2.76 4.66
C ASN A 300 -15.53 -1.38 4.52
N ILE A 301 -15.17 -0.78 5.67
CA ILE A 301 -14.43 0.48 5.68
C ILE A 301 -13.05 0.26 6.23
N GLN A 302 -12.06 0.64 5.45
CA GLN A 302 -10.70 0.81 5.93
C GLN A 302 -10.38 2.30 5.86
N ILE A 303 -10.11 2.91 7.02
CA ILE A 303 -9.55 4.26 7.08
C ILE A 303 -8.16 4.19 6.45
N PRO A 304 -7.91 4.87 5.32
CA PRO A 304 -6.63 4.77 4.65
C PRO A 304 -5.51 5.41 5.47
N HIS A 305 -4.31 4.86 5.37
CA HIS A 305 -3.08 5.35 6.01
C HIS A 305 -3.09 5.51 7.54
N LEU A 306 -3.99 4.80 8.25
CA LEU A 306 -4.07 4.90 9.71
C LEU A 306 -2.78 4.43 10.41
N HIS A 307 -2.16 3.35 9.92
CA HIS A 307 -0.93 2.84 10.52
C HIS A 307 0.19 3.89 10.40
N GLU A 308 0.31 4.50 9.22
CA GLU A 308 1.27 5.53 8.89
C GLU A 308 1.06 6.76 9.77
N ALA A 309 -0.19 7.21 9.93
CA ALA A 309 -0.53 8.31 10.82
C ALA A 309 -0.18 8.01 12.28
N THR A 310 -0.40 6.77 12.73
CA THR A 310 -0.05 6.33 14.09
C THR A 310 1.46 6.40 14.32
N VAL A 311 2.24 5.84 13.39
CA VAL A 311 3.71 5.88 13.44
C VAL A 311 4.19 7.33 13.47
N PHE A 312 3.64 8.18 12.60
CA PHE A 312 4.01 9.60 12.54
C PHE A 312 3.71 10.35 13.85
N MET A 313 2.56 10.10 14.48
CA MET A 313 2.18 10.72 15.76
C MET A 313 3.09 10.33 16.94
N THR A 314 3.88 9.25 16.82
CA THR A 314 4.85 8.89 17.87
C THR A 314 6.03 9.86 17.93
N GLY A 315 6.29 10.63 16.87
CA GLY A 315 7.46 11.51 16.76
C GLY A 315 8.79 10.77 16.65
N TYR A 316 8.79 9.45 16.50
CA TYR A 316 10.01 8.66 16.37
C TYR A 316 10.74 8.96 15.05
N ARG A 317 12.05 9.17 15.14
CA ARG A 317 12.94 9.41 13.98
C ARG A 317 13.73 8.14 13.68
N GLY A 318 13.54 7.57 12.50
CA GLY A 318 14.21 6.35 12.05
C GLY A 318 13.27 5.30 11.48
N VAL A 319 13.85 4.26 10.88
CA VAL A 319 13.10 3.24 10.11
C VAL A 319 12.54 2.14 11.00
N GLU A 320 13.15 1.89 12.16
CA GLU A 320 12.86 0.72 13.01
C GLU A 320 11.39 0.62 13.46
N ILE A 321 10.73 1.77 13.69
CA ILE A 321 9.33 1.81 14.12
C ILE A 321 8.36 1.19 13.11
N TRP A 322 8.70 1.21 11.82
CA TRP A 322 7.87 0.61 10.76
C TRP A 322 7.84 -0.91 10.82
N PHE A 323 8.83 -1.52 11.48
CA PHE A 323 8.89 -2.97 11.70
C PHE A 323 8.21 -3.40 13.01
N VAL A 324 7.75 -2.45 13.82
CA VAL A 324 7.00 -2.76 15.05
C VAL A 324 5.59 -3.22 14.67
N PRO A 325 5.16 -4.41 15.11
CA PRO A 325 3.83 -4.91 14.79
C PRO A 325 2.75 -4.13 15.56
N LEU A 326 2.20 -3.08 14.93
CA LEU A 326 1.08 -2.32 15.48
C LEU A 326 -0.23 -3.12 15.37
N ALA A 327 -0.85 -3.39 16.51
CA ALA A 327 -2.06 -4.20 16.64
C ALA A 327 -3.34 -3.42 16.25
N GLY A 328 -3.44 -2.97 15.01
CA GLY A 328 -4.54 -2.11 14.51
C GLY A 328 -5.46 -2.73 13.45
N SER A 329 -5.43 -4.06 13.25
CA SER A 329 -6.17 -4.68 12.14
C SER A 329 -7.68 -4.66 12.33
N ASP A 330 -8.40 -4.35 11.24
CA ASP A 330 -9.86 -4.43 11.15
C ASP A 330 -10.31 -5.88 10.87
N PHE A 331 -11.29 -6.35 11.63
CA PHE A 331 -11.89 -7.69 11.49
C PHE A 331 -13.35 -7.67 11.03
N GLY A 332 -13.87 -6.51 10.59
CA GLY A 332 -15.28 -6.31 10.23
C GLY A 332 -15.81 -7.33 9.20
N GLY A 333 -15.06 -7.59 8.13
CA GLY A 333 -15.46 -8.53 7.07
C GLY A 333 -15.58 -10.00 7.53
N GLY A 334 -15.08 -10.33 8.72
CA GLY A 334 -15.32 -11.64 9.33
C GLY A 334 -16.82 -11.90 9.55
N ALA A 335 -17.59 -10.86 9.87
CA ALA A 335 -19.02 -11.00 10.13
C ALA A 335 -19.80 -11.51 8.90
N GLU A 336 -19.49 -11.00 7.71
CA GLU A 336 -20.09 -11.49 6.45
C GLU A 336 -19.73 -12.95 6.19
N THR A 337 -18.48 -13.35 6.45
CA THR A 337 -18.06 -14.74 6.25
C THR A 337 -18.88 -15.71 7.13
N PHE A 338 -19.07 -15.38 8.40
CA PHE A 338 -19.94 -16.17 9.30
C PHE A 338 -21.41 -16.14 8.88
N ARG A 339 -21.87 -15.05 8.23
CA ARG A 339 -23.20 -14.98 7.62
C ARG A 339 -23.32 -15.90 6.41
N ILE A 340 -22.31 -15.96 5.55
CA ILE A 340 -22.24 -16.89 4.41
C ILE A 340 -22.34 -18.33 4.93
N ILE A 341 -21.59 -18.67 5.98
CA ILE A 341 -21.61 -19.99 6.62
C ILE A 341 -23.00 -20.34 7.20
N GLU A 342 -23.75 -19.35 7.70
CA GLU A 342 -25.15 -19.55 8.11
C GLU A 342 -26.02 -19.96 6.93
N LEU A 343 -25.90 -19.22 5.84
CA LEU A 343 -26.76 -19.34 4.66
C LEU A 343 -26.50 -20.64 3.92
N THR A 344 -25.28 -21.18 3.99
CA THR A 344 -24.94 -22.50 3.46
C THR A 344 -25.39 -23.67 4.37
N GLY A 345 -25.93 -23.39 5.56
CA GLY A 345 -26.40 -24.42 6.49
C GLY A 345 -25.28 -25.19 7.21
N MET A 346 -24.03 -24.71 7.13
CA MET A 346 -22.90 -25.36 7.79
C MET A 346 -22.89 -25.10 9.31
N ARG A 347 -22.49 -26.12 10.09
CA ARG A 347 -22.24 -25.96 11.53
C ARG A 347 -20.90 -25.26 11.77
N PHE A 348 -20.86 -24.30 12.68
CA PHE A 348 -19.62 -23.58 13.02
C PHE A 348 -18.55 -24.48 13.64
N THR A 349 -18.96 -25.53 14.36
CA THR A 349 -18.04 -26.55 14.88
C THR A 349 -17.34 -27.32 13.75
N SER A 350 -18.00 -27.51 12.60
CA SER A 350 -17.40 -28.17 11.44
C SER A 350 -16.34 -27.28 10.80
N LEU A 351 -16.58 -25.97 10.75
CA LEU A 351 -15.57 -25.01 10.30
C LEU A 351 -14.31 -25.05 11.17
N LEU A 352 -14.46 -25.06 12.50
CA LEU A 352 -13.32 -25.17 13.41
C LEU A 352 -12.52 -26.45 13.21
N LYS A 353 -13.21 -27.60 13.03
CA LYS A 353 -12.56 -28.88 12.72
C LYS A 353 -11.82 -28.85 11.39
N ALA A 354 -12.41 -28.24 10.37
CA ALA A 354 -11.78 -28.10 9.06
C ALA A 354 -10.51 -27.25 9.13
N GLU A 355 -10.54 -26.11 9.82
CA GLU A 355 -9.37 -25.26 10.04
C GLU A 355 -8.26 -25.99 10.81
N LEU A 356 -8.59 -26.74 11.86
CA LEU A 356 -7.62 -27.54 12.61
C LEU A 356 -6.89 -28.58 11.74
N VAL A 357 -7.57 -29.17 10.76
CA VAL A 357 -6.97 -30.12 9.80
C VAL A 357 -6.20 -29.40 8.71
N MET A 358 -6.71 -28.26 8.23
CA MET A 358 -6.09 -27.50 7.14
C MET A 358 -4.79 -26.81 7.56
N ILE A 359 -4.68 -26.30 8.78
CA ILE A 359 -3.48 -25.60 9.26
C ILE A 359 -2.18 -26.41 9.06
N PRO A 360 -2.06 -27.67 9.55
CA PRO A 360 -0.81 -28.43 9.36
C PRO A 360 -0.56 -28.79 7.89
N ILE A 361 -1.61 -29.08 7.11
CA ILE A 361 -1.49 -29.41 5.69
C ILE A 361 -0.98 -28.20 4.89
N VAL A 362 -1.63 -27.05 5.07
CA VAL A 362 -1.26 -25.80 4.40
C VAL A 362 0.12 -25.35 4.84
N LEU A 363 0.46 -25.42 6.13
CA LEU A 363 1.79 -25.07 6.62
C LEU A 363 2.87 -25.95 5.98
N GLY A 364 2.67 -27.27 5.96
CA GLY A 364 3.60 -28.20 5.34
C GLY A 364 3.76 -27.96 3.84
N ALA A 365 2.66 -27.78 3.12
CA ALA A 365 2.67 -27.47 1.70
C ALA A 365 3.33 -26.11 1.41
N SER A 366 3.03 -25.06 2.18
CA SER A 366 3.63 -23.73 2.03
C SER A 366 5.14 -23.75 2.26
N LEU A 367 5.62 -24.45 3.28
CA LEU A 367 7.06 -24.60 3.52
C LEU A 367 7.76 -25.32 2.37
N MET A 368 7.13 -26.36 1.82
CA MET A 368 7.63 -27.07 0.64
C MET A 368 7.71 -26.16 -0.59
N TYR A 369 6.63 -25.41 -0.89
CA TYR A 369 6.59 -24.47 -2.01
C TYR A 369 7.56 -23.31 -1.86
N TRP A 370 7.71 -22.73 -0.66
CA TRP A 370 8.69 -21.68 -0.41
C TRP A 370 10.12 -22.18 -0.63
N SER A 371 10.47 -23.34 -0.07
CA SER A 371 11.79 -23.96 -0.28
C SER A 371 12.07 -24.18 -1.77
N PHE A 372 11.04 -24.58 -2.54
CA PHE A 372 11.16 -24.75 -3.98
C PHE A 372 11.42 -23.43 -4.73
N LEU A 373 10.62 -22.39 -4.49
CA LEU A 373 10.77 -21.10 -5.17
C LEU A 373 12.16 -20.48 -4.95
N TRP A 374 12.69 -20.56 -3.73
CA TRP A 374 14.03 -20.06 -3.41
C TRP A 374 15.16 -20.86 -4.07
N ARG A 375 14.94 -22.14 -4.40
CA ARG A 375 15.93 -23.01 -5.05
C ARG A 375 15.84 -23.03 -6.57
N LEU A 376 14.69 -22.66 -7.16
CA LEU A 376 14.48 -22.73 -8.60
C LEU A 376 15.38 -21.73 -9.34
N ALA A 377 15.38 -20.47 -8.93
CA ALA A 377 16.17 -19.41 -9.53
C ALA A 377 16.34 -18.27 -8.50
N PRO A 378 17.39 -17.44 -8.62
CA PRO A 378 17.49 -16.23 -7.81
C PRO A 378 16.26 -15.34 -8.02
N ILE A 379 15.79 -14.72 -6.94
CA ILE A 379 14.64 -13.82 -6.95
C ILE A 379 15.18 -12.41 -6.64
N PRO A 380 14.97 -11.39 -7.49
CA PRO A 380 14.26 -11.39 -8.78
C PRO A 380 15.11 -11.94 -9.95
N SER A 381 14.46 -12.51 -10.97
CA SER A 381 15.07 -12.95 -12.24
C SER A 381 14.02 -13.08 -13.35
N ASP A 382 14.46 -13.32 -14.60
CA ASP A 382 13.58 -13.55 -15.77
C ASP A 382 12.67 -14.79 -15.63
N ALA A 383 13.03 -15.72 -14.74
CA ALA A 383 12.19 -16.85 -14.35
C ALA A 383 10.93 -16.40 -13.58
N TYR A 384 10.97 -15.20 -12.99
CA TYR A 384 9.87 -14.59 -12.24
C TYR A 384 9.47 -13.20 -12.79
N PRO A 385 8.87 -13.12 -14.00
CA PRO A 385 8.58 -11.84 -14.67
C PRO A 385 7.69 -10.91 -13.85
N TYR A 386 6.71 -11.46 -13.12
CA TYR A 386 5.83 -10.67 -12.24
C TYR A 386 6.62 -9.98 -11.13
N VAL A 387 7.53 -10.72 -10.48
CA VAL A 387 8.37 -10.20 -9.40
C VAL A 387 9.32 -9.14 -9.94
N GLN A 388 10.02 -9.43 -11.03
CA GLN A 388 10.94 -8.50 -11.68
C GLN A 388 10.27 -7.18 -12.09
N THR A 389 9.02 -7.24 -12.57
CA THR A 389 8.27 -6.05 -13.01
C THR A 389 7.70 -5.24 -11.84
N PHE A 390 7.12 -5.91 -10.83
CA PHE A 390 6.31 -5.23 -9.82
C PHE A 390 7.00 -5.04 -8.46
N TRP A 391 8.01 -5.83 -8.11
CA TRP A 391 8.73 -5.64 -6.83
C TRP A 391 9.46 -4.30 -6.75
N PRO A 392 10.13 -3.79 -7.79
CA PRO A 392 10.74 -2.46 -7.72
C PRO A 392 9.72 -1.36 -7.39
N ALA A 393 8.54 -1.39 -8.02
CA ALA A 393 7.47 -0.43 -7.71
C ALA A 393 6.93 -0.58 -6.28
N ARG A 394 6.77 -1.81 -5.78
CA ARG A 394 6.35 -2.04 -4.38
C ARG A 394 7.43 -1.62 -3.39
N ALA A 395 8.69 -1.93 -3.68
CA ALA A 395 9.83 -1.53 -2.86
C ALA A 395 9.94 0.00 -2.80
N PHE A 396 9.72 0.70 -3.92
CA PHE A 396 9.63 2.15 -3.95
C PHE A 396 8.50 2.67 -3.06
N GLN A 397 7.29 2.10 -3.15
CA GLN A 397 6.15 2.52 -2.31
C GLN A 397 6.41 2.29 -0.80
N GLU A 398 7.02 1.18 -0.42
CA GLU A 398 7.41 0.92 0.98
C GLU A 398 8.55 1.85 1.41
N ALA A 399 9.54 2.13 0.56
CA ALA A 399 10.62 3.07 0.86
C ALA A 399 10.08 4.49 1.07
N VAL A 400 9.15 4.96 0.24
CA VAL A 400 8.44 6.23 0.42
C VAL A 400 7.78 6.27 1.80
N ARG A 401 7.07 5.21 2.17
CA ARG A 401 6.43 5.12 3.49
C ARG A 401 7.45 5.21 4.62
N TYR A 402 8.54 4.44 4.56
CA TYR A 402 9.59 4.44 5.58
C TYR A 402 10.31 5.79 5.70
N SER A 403 10.47 6.49 4.58
CA SER A 403 11.11 7.81 4.54
C SER A 403 10.38 8.85 5.40
N ALA A 404 9.08 8.68 5.67
CA ALA A 404 8.28 9.65 6.43
C ALA A 404 8.81 9.93 7.84
N THR A 405 9.60 9.03 8.43
CA THR A 405 10.26 9.20 9.74
C THR A 405 11.77 9.45 9.65
N GLN A 406 12.34 9.56 8.44
CA GLN A 406 13.78 9.79 8.23
C GLN A 406 14.12 11.27 8.01
N TYR A 407 13.37 12.19 8.63
CA TYR A 407 13.65 13.62 8.49
C TYR A 407 14.82 14.05 9.38
N SER A 408 15.65 14.94 8.84
CA SER A 408 16.69 15.63 9.59
C SER A 408 16.12 16.86 10.31
N GLN A 409 16.78 17.28 11.38
CA GLN A 409 16.40 18.49 12.13
C GLN A 409 17.59 19.43 12.19
N MET A 410 17.31 20.72 12.06
CA MET A 410 18.32 21.77 12.15
C MET A 410 17.82 22.84 13.13
N TRP A 411 18.72 23.32 13.97
CA TRP A 411 18.46 24.38 14.92
C TRP A 411 19.43 25.54 14.69
N ARG A 412 18.92 26.77 14.86
CA ARG A 412 19.69 28.01 14.75
C ARG A 412 19.73 28.77 16.07
N ALA A 413 20.53 29.83 16.12
CA ALA A 413 20.66 30.68 17.29
C ALA A 413 19.31 31.10 17.89
N GLY A 414 19.19 30.97 19.22
CA GLY A 414 17.97 31.28 19.97
C GLY A 414 16.96 30.13 20.08
N GLU A 415 17.13 29.04 19.32
CA GLU A 415 16.35 27.81 19.51
C GLU A 415 16.95 26.93 20.62
N GLN A 416 16.18 25.96 21.11
CA GLN A 416 16.62 25.06 22.19
C GLN A 416 16.88 23.63 21.67
N VAL A 417 18.05 23.09 22.03
CA VAL A 417 18.46 21.70 21.81
C VAL A 417 18.77 21.09 23.17
N GLU A 418 18.08 20.02 23.55
CA GLU A 418 18.23 19.35 24.86
C GLU A 418 18.11 20.27 26.10
N GLY A 419 17.39 21.40 25.96
CA GLY A 419 17.24 22.40 27.04
C GLY A 419 18.35 23.45 27.10
N GLU A 420 19.35 23.37 26.22
CA GLU A 420 20.37 24.39 26.01
C GLU A 420 19.98 25.31 24.85
N LEU A 421 20.23 26.61 25.00
CA LEU A 421 20.02 27.59 23.93
C LEU A 421 21.19 27.54 22.97
N VAL A 422 20.90 27.42 21.67
CA VAL A 422 21.90 27.53 20.60
C VAL A 422 22.46 28.96 20.60
N ALA A 423 23.78 29.08 20.68
CA ALA A 423 24.44 30.38 20.78
C ALA A 423 24.36 31.17 19.46
N PRO A 424 24.47 32.50 19.47
CA PRO A 424 24.59 33.29 18.25
C PRO A 424 25.80 32.84 17.40
N GLY A 425 25.57 32.61 16.11
CA GLY A 425 26.56 32.07 15.17
C GLY A 425 26.75 30.55 15.28
N GLU A 426 25.94 29.84 16.04
CA GLU A 426 25.97 28.39 16.13
C GLU A 426 24.80 27.76 15.35
N VAL A 427 25.10 26.73 14.57
CA VAL A 427 24.09 25.94 13.85
C VAL A 427 24.25 24.49 14.21
N VAL A 428 23.15 23.85 14.56
CA VAL A 428 23.11 22.45 14.99
C VAL A 428 22.30 21.64 13.99
N TRP A 429 22.82 20.50 13.56
CA TRP A 429 22.10 19.57 12.70
C TRP A 429 22.10 18.16 13.30
N SER A 430 20.95 17.51 13.27
CA SER A 430 20.79 16.13 13.71
C SER A 430 20.38 15.25 12.52
N PRO A 431 21.28 14.37 12.02
CA PRO A 431 20.94 13.36 11.03
C PRO A 431 19.98 12.31 11.62
N ALA A 432 19.31 11.54 10.76
CA ALA A 432 18.40 10.48 11.20
C ALA A 432 19.05 9.10 11.10
N ASN A 433 18.62 8.16 11.95
CA ASN A 433 18.84 6.72 11.77
C ASN A 433 20.33 6.29 11.64
N LEU A 434 21.22 6.89 12.45
CA LEU A 434 22.61 6.45 12.55
C LEU A 434 22.69 4.97 12.96
N ARG A 435 23.67 4.25 12.42
CA ARG A 435 23.91 2.84 12.72
C ARG A 435 24.90 2.75 13.87
N ASP A 436 24.73 1.74 14.72
CA ASP A 436 25.69 1.43 15.77
C ASP A 436 27.01 0.91 15.19
N ASN A 437 28.11 1.04 15.95
CA ASN A 437 29.45 0.56 15.60
C ASN A 437 29.95 0.98 14.21
N SER A 438 29.63 2.21 13.80
CA SER A 438 29.96 2.75 12.49
C SER A 438 30.83 4.01 12.59
N LEU A 439 31.77 4.15 11.66
CA LEU A 439 32.57 5.37 11.45
C LEU A 439 31.84 6.28 10.47
N TYR A 440 31.72 7.54 10.83
CA TYR A 440 31.06 8.58 10.05
C TYR A 440 32.02 9.71 9.72
N TYR A 441 31.93 10.21 8.50
CA TYR A 441 32.58 11.41 8.00
C TYR A 441 31.52 12.47 7.72
N TRP A 442 31.83 13.73 8.06
CA TRP A 442 30.90 14.82 7.84
C TRP A 442 31.62 16.10 7.43
N ARG A 443 30.95 16.90 6.59
CA ARG A 443 31.46 18.17 6.08
C ARG A 443 30.33 19.18 5.95
N VAL A 444 30.69 20.46 5.93
CA VAL A 444 29.74 21.57 5.88
C VAL A 444 30.15 22.60 4.84
N ARG A 445 29.19 23.13 4.11
CA ARG A 445 29.37 24.27 3.20
C ARG A 445 28.31 25.34 3.44
N LEU A 446 28.57 26.53 2.91
CA LEU A 446 27.71 27.70 3.08
C LEU A 446 27.21 28.21 1.73
N SER A 447 26.04 28.83 1.75
CA SER A 447 25.50 29.63 0.64
C SER A 447 24.80 30.87 1.22
N ASP A 448 24.97 32.03 0.59
CA ASP A 448 24.26 33.28 0.93
C ASP A 448 22.94 33.45 0.13
N GLU A 449 22.65 32.52 -0.78
CA GLU A 449 21.46 32.53 -1.65
C GLU A 449 20.21 31.95 -0.96
N LEU A 450 19.79 32.58 0.15
CA LEU A 450 18.58 32.18 0.89
C LEU A 450 17.28 32.35 0.08
N GLY A 451 17.29 33.21 -0.94
CA GLY A 451 16.16 33.47 -1.83
C GLY A 451 15.85 32.30 -2.78
N VAL A 452 16.88 31.52 -3.14
CA VAL A 452 16.74 30.33 -4.01
C VAL A 452 16.16 29.19 -3.18
N ARG A 453 14.97 28.73 -3.57
CA ARG A 453 14.23 27.72 -2.81
C ARG A 453 14.81 26.32 -2.96
N ASN A 454 15.27 25.97 -4.16
CA ASN A 454 15.93 24.69 -4.43
C ASN A 454 17.38 24.74 -3.92
N PRO A 455 17.76 23.94 -2.92
CA PRO A 455 19.13 23.93 -2.43
C PRO A 455 20.14 23.48 -3.49
N ASP A 456 19.72 22.68 -4.47
CA ASP A 456 20.64 22.13 -5.48
C ASP A 456 21.10 23.19 -6.50
N LEU A 457 20.31 24.26 -6.68
CA LEU A 457 20.59 25.38 -7.60
C LEU A 457 21.34 26.54 -6.94
N ARG A 458 21.66 26.43 -5.64
CA ARG A 458 22.38 27.49 -4.92
C ARG A 458 23.86 27.48 -5.25
N GLU A 459 24.44 28.67 -5.30
CA GLU A 459 25.90 28.80 -5.28
C GLU A 459 26.44 28.53 -3.87
N TYR A 460 27.50 27.71 -3.79
CA TYR A 460 28.11 27.30 -2.53
C TYR A 460 29.58 27.70 -2.41
N GLY A 461 29.99 27.95 -1.18
CA GLY A 461 31.38 28.06 -0.76
C GLY A 461 32.11 26.72 -0.71
N PRO A 462 33.44 26.73 -0.52
CA PRO A 462 34.22 25.52 -0.33
C PRO A 462 33.69 24.70 0.85
N TRP A 463 33.87 23.38 0.76
CA TRP A 463 33.65 22.47 1.88
C TRP A 463 34.60 22.77 3.04
N SER A 464 34.07 22.65 4.26
CA SER A 464 34.87 22.64 5.48
C SER A 464 35.85 21.46 5.49
N ARG A 465 36.82 21.49 6.40
CA ARG A 465 37.60 20.28 6.71
C ARG A 465 36.65 19.16 7.14
N THR A 466 36.86 17.95 6.62
CA THR A 466 36.05 16.78 6.97
C THR A 466 36.28 16.37 8.43
N GLY A 467 35.21 16.40 9.22
CA GLY A 467 35.18 15.83 10.57
C GLY A 467 34.89 14.33 10.51
N HIS A 468 35.24 13.60 11.56
CA HIS A 468 34.86 12.19 11.69
C HIS A 468 34.53 11.82 13.14
N PHE A 469 33.61 10.88 13.33
CA PHE A 469 33.25 10.35 14.65
C PHE A 469 32.82 8.89 14.57
N TYR A 470 32.86 8.19 15.70
CA TYR A 470 32.43 6.81 15.85
C TYR A 470 31.12 6.74 16.63
N THR A 471 30.30 5.75 16.33
CA THR A 471 29.08 5.44 17.09
C THR A 471 29.30 4.17 17.94
N ASP A 472 28.89 4.21 19.20
CA ASP A 472 28.86 3.06 20.13
C ASP A 472 27.68 3.24 21.10
N PHE A 473 26.48 2.94 20.62
CA PHE A 473 25.23 3.10 21.37
C PHE A 473 25.04 1.99 22.41
N THR A 474 25.64 0.83 22.17
CA THR A 474 25.55 -0.35 23.04
C THR A 474 26.62 -0.40 24.13
N GLY A 475 27.66 0.42 24.02
CA GLY A 475 28.81 0.43 24.93
C GLY A 475 29.64 -0.85 24.81
N ALA A 476 29.57 -1.53 23.66
CA ALA A 476 30.21 -2.82 23.44
C ALA A 476 31.73 -2.68 23.26
N GLY A 477 32.22 -1.48 22.91
CA GLY A 477 33.65 -1.21 22.78
C GLY A 477 34.32 -2.00 21.64
N ASP A 478 33.61 -2.20 20.53
CA ASP A 478 34.09 -2.97 19.37
C ASP A 478 35.29 -2.32 18.66
N VAL A 479 35.96 -3.10 17.81
CA VAL A 479 37.18 -2.70 17.09
C VAL A 479 36.89 -1.55 16.12
N ARG A 480 37.53 -0.40 16.36
CA ARG A 480 37.38 0.80 15.53
C ARG A 480 37.92 0.57 14.12
N ALA A 481 37.11 0.88 13.11
CA ALA A 481 37.58 0.95 11.73
C ALA A 481 38.70 2.00 11.58
N PRO A 482 39.76 1.72 10.80
CA PRO A 482 40.84 2.67 10.58
C PRO A 482 40.31 3.91 9.86
N VAL A 483 40.72 5.09 10.34
CA VAL A 483 40.39 6.38 9.69
C VAL A 483 41.19 6.49 8.40
N ILE A 484 40.52 6.82 7.31
CA ILE A 484 41.15 7.17 6.04
C ILE A 484 41.39 8.68 6.04
N ALA A 485 42.61 9.09 5.70
CA ALA A 485 42.93 10.51 5.59
C ALA A 485 42.25 11.09 4.35
N VAL A 486 41.28 11.99 4.56
CA VAL A 486 40.58 12.70 3.49
C VAL A 486 41.44 13.88 3.04
N ALA A 487 41.77 13.95 1.77
CA ALA A 487 42.44 15.12 1.20
C ALA A 487 41.46 16.31 1.19
N SER A 488 41.88 17.47 1.66
CA SER A 488 41.08 18.69 1.52
C SER A 488 41.21 19.22 0.10
N ASP A 489 40.09 19.34 -0.62
CA ASP A 489 40.05 20.07 -1.89
C ASP A 489 40.23 21.57 -1.60
N GLU A 490 41.47 22.05 -1.67
CA GLU A 490 41.81 23.47 -1.44
C GLU A 490 41.46 24.38 -2.64
N ASN A 491 40.89 23.83 -3.72
CA ASN A 491 40.84 24.48 -5.04
C ASN A 491 39.55 25.24 -5.41
N GLU A 492 38.50 25.22 -4.59
CA GLU A 492 37.28 26.01 -4.87
C GLU A 492 37.17 27.22 -3.94
N ARG A 493 37.95 28.27 -4.22
CA ARG A 493 37.87 29.53 -3.47
C ARG A 493 36.87 30.49 -4.11
N THR A 494 35.61 30.43 -3.72
CA THR A 494 34.71 31.59 -3.80
C THR A 494 35.11 32.57 -2.68
N ALA A 495 35.73 33.69 -3.06
CA ALA A 495 36.45 34.59 -2.14
C ALA A 495 35.57 35.41 -1.17
N HIS A 496 34.24 35.23 -1.16
CA HIS A 496 33.31 36.12 -0.46
C HIS A 496 32.59 35.49 0.76
N LEU A 497 32.59 34.17 0.92
CA LEU A 497 31.91 33.49 2.04
C LEU A 497 32.85 33.26 3.24
N PRO A 498 32.32 33.35 4.49
CA PRO A 498 33.14 33.13 5.68
C PRO A 498 33.55 31.66 5.87
N GLY A 499 34.59 31.41 6.66
CA GLY A 499 34.97 30.05 7.05
C GLY A 499 34.00 29.46 8.09
N VAL A 500 33.77 28.15 8.00
CA VAL A 500 32.99 27.36 8.99
C VAL A 500 33.94 26.57 9.88
N GLU A 501 33.72 26.62 11.18
CA GLU A 501 34.44 25.79 12.16
C GLU A 501 33.55 24.65 12.66
N LEU A 502 34.05 23.41 12.56
CA LEU A 502 33.38 22.24 13.12
C LEU A 502 33.67 22.15 14.62
N THR A 503 32.64 22.20 15.48
CA THR A 503 32.83 22.22 16.94
C THR A 503 32.56 20.86 17.56
N GLU A 504 31.39 20.26 17.30
CA GLU A 504 31.01 18.97 17.89
C GLU A 504 30.36 18.07 16.82
N PRO A 505 30.58 16.74 16.87
CA PRO A 505 31.48 16.00 17.74
C PRO A 505 32.96 16.33 17.45
N ALA A 506 33.80 16.28 18.50
CA ALA A 506 35.24 16.46 18.31
C ALA A 506 35.80 15.41 17.34
N PRO A 507 36.84 15.72 16.55
CA PRO A 507 37.43 14.76 15.61
C PRO A 507 37.83 13.45 16.32
N GLY A 508 37.29 12.32 15.86
CA GLY A 508 37.51 10.99 16.43
C GLY A 508 36.73 10.68 17.71
N ALA A 509 35.78 11.52 18.10
CA ALA A 509 34.92 11.29 19.27
C ALA A 509 34.04 10.04 19.08
N THR A 510 33.64 9.45 20.20
CA THR A 510 32.67 8.35 20.23
C THR A 510 31.34 8.88 20.74
N VAL A 511 30.30 8.76 19.91
CA VAL A 511 28.93 9.15 20.21
C VAL A 511 28.17 7.94 20.73
N VAL A 512 27.58 8.09 21.91
CA VAL A 512 26.87 7.01 22.63
C VAL A 512 25.35 7.14 22.52
N THR A 513 24.86 8.20 21.88
CA THR A 513 23.43 8.48 21.69
C THR A 513 23.03 8.33 20.23
N HIS A 514 21.83 7.77 20.00
CA HIS A 514 21.29 7.59 18.65
C HIS A 514 20.96 8.94 17.97
N GLU A 515 20.59 9.93 18.79
CA GLU A 515 20.45 11.32 18.36
C GLU A 515 21.80 12.02 18.55
N THR A 516 22.53 12.17 17.45
CA THR A 516 23.77 12.93 17.39
C THR A 516 23.48 14.35 16.93
N TYR A 517 24.15 15.32 17.54
CA TYR A 517 24.08 16.74 17.15
C TYR A 517 25.43 17.16 16.58
N LEU A 518 25.44 17.49 15.29
CA LEU A 518 26.59 18.08 14.61
C LEU A 518 26.49 19.59 14.76
N ARG A 519 27.42 20.19 15.50
CA ARG A 519 27.46 21.63 15.77
C ARG A 519 28.56 22.27 14.96
N VAL A 520 28.25 23.41 14.35
CA VAL A 520 29.22 24.27 13.68
C VAL A 520 29.08 25.71 14.13
N ARG A 521 30.20 26.43 14.04
CA ARG A 521 30.26 27.86 14.29
C ARG A 521 30.51 28.63 13.01
N VAL A 522 29.68 29.63 12.79
CA VAL A 522 29.71 30.60 11.71
C VAL A 522 29.87 31.99 12.36
N PRO A 523 30.51 32.97 11.69
CA PRO A 523 30.57 34.32 12.22
C PRO A 523 29.18 34.88 12.54
N ALA A 524 29.01 35.43 13.76
CA ALA A 524 27.69 35.82 14.28
C ALA A 524 27.01 36.95 13.48
N ASP A 525 27.76 37.71 12.70
CA ASP A 525 27.27 38.72 11.76
C ASP A 525 26.58 38.13 10.52
N TRP A 526 26.81 36.84 10.23
CA TRP A 526 26.27 36.13 9.07
C TRP A 526 25.20 35.07 9.40
N ASP A 527 24.93 34.83 10.68
CA ASP A 527 24.13 33.71 11.18
C ASP A 527 22.72 33.58 10.53
N GLU A 528 22.03 34.71 10.33
CA GLU A 528 20.72 34.74 9.67
C GLU A 528 20.79 34.86 8.13
N ARG A 529 21.98 35.12 7.58
CA ARG A 529 22.21 35.41 6.16
C ARG A 529 22.76 34.24 5.36
N LEU A 530 23.03 33.11 6.01
CA LEU A 530 23.62 31.94 5.38
C LEU A 530 22.71 30.71 5.49
N ALA A 531 22.63 29.96 4.40
CA ALA A 531 22.25 28.56 4.40
C ALA A 531 23.48 27.73 4.77
N VAL A 532 23.36 26.93 5.84
CA VAL A 532 24.38 25.98 6.25
C VAL A 532 23.95 24.60 5.79
N VAL A 533 24.78 23.93 4.99
CA VAL A 533 24.49 22.61 4.43
C VAL A 533 25.48 21.60 4.95
N PHE A 534 24.97 20.55 5.57
CA PHE A 534 25.74 19.45 6.13
C PHE A 534 25.60 18.24 5.22
N GLU A 535 26.69 17.49 5.12
CA GLU A 535 26.69 16.14 4.55
C GLU A 535 27.34 15.18 5.53
N LEU A 536 26.81 13.96 5.57
CA LEU A 536 27.28 12.85 6.40
C LEU A 536 27.30 11.58 5.56
N ASP A 537 28.39 10.83 5.65
CA ASP A 537 28.48 9.50 5.04
C ASP A 537 29.38 8.57 5.90
N THR A 538 29.30 7.29 5.62
CA THR A 538 30.26 6.27 6.07
C THR A 538 31.50 6.19 5.21
N ASP A 539 31.45 6.73 3.98
CA ASP A 539 32.60 6.82 3.06
C ASP A 539 33.26 8.20 3.16
N PRO A 540 34.60 8.31 3.30
CA PRO A 540 35.31 9.59 3.25
C PRO A 540 35.11 10.40 1.96
N ASP A 541 34.81 9.74 0.84
CA ASP A 541 34.61 10.38 -0.47
C ASP A 541 33.15 10.82 -0.71
N PHE A 542 32.25 10.57 0.26
CA PHE A 542 30.81 10.91 0.22
C PHE A 542 30.06 10.27 -0.96
N ASP A 543 30.51 9.10 -1.42
CA ASP A 543 29.86 8.25 -2.43
C ASP A 543 29.34 6.93 -1.84
N GLY A 544 29.26 6.86 -0.51
CA GLY A 544 28.90 5.68 0.25
C GLY A 544 27.41 5.35 0.24
N GLY A 545 27.10 4.12 0.65
CA GLY A 545 25.72 3.63 0.72
C GLY A 545 24.87 4.21 1.86
N PHE A 546 25.39 5.14 2.65
CA PHE A 546 24.73 5.80 3.79
C PHE A 546 24.88 7.33 3.72
N PHE A 547 24.81 7.92 2.53
CA PHE A 547 24.80 9.36 2.39
C PHE A 547 23.56 10.01 3.01
N GLN A 548 23.72 11.13 3.73
CA GLN A 548 22.67 12.03 4.19
C GLN A 548 23.09 13.49 4.09
N GLY A 549 22.29 14.29 3.40
CA GLY A 549 22.39 15.75 3.38
C GLY A 549 21.38 16.42 4.32
N SER A 550 21.71 17.60 4.85
CA SER A 550 20.75 18.42 5.61
C SER A 550 19.66 19.04 4.73
N THR A 551 19.90 19.11 3.41
CA THR A 551 18.95 19.60 2.41
C THR A 551 18.03 18.50 1.89
N ASP A 552 18.39 17.22 2.10
CA ASP A 552 17.61 16.08 1.65
C ASP A 552 16.24 16.07 2.33
N ARG A 553 15.22 15.94 1.50
CA ARG A 553 13.85 15.79 1.96
C ARG A 553 13.41 14.35 1.74
N PRO A 554 12.80 13.72 2.76
CA PRO A 554 12.20 12.43 2.53
C PRO A 554 11.14 12.51 1.44
N VAL A 555 11.17 11.55 0.52
CA VAL A 555 10.27 11.49 -0.66
C VAL A 555 8.80 11.55 -0.24
N PHE A 556 8.43 11.05 0.94
CA PHE A 556 7.11 11.23 1.51
C PHE A 556 6.64 12.70 1.55
N PHE A 557 7.49 13.63 2.00
CA PHE A 557 7.17 15.05 2.06
C PHE A 557 7.21 15.71 0.68
N GLU A 558 8.07 15.23 -0.22
CA GLU A 558 8.03 15.68 -1.61
C GLU A 558 6.66 15.37 -2.26
N ILE A 559 6.11 14.17 -2.01
CA ILE A 559 4.83 13.72 -2.58
C ILE A 559 3.64 14.50 -2.00
N TYR A 560 3.57 14.64 -0.68
CA TYR A 560 2.35 15.13 -0.02
C TYR A 560 2.40 16.59 0.43
N TRP A 561 3.60 17.18 0.54
CA TRP A 561 3.79 18.52 1.08
C TRP A 561 4.38 19.46 0.05
N LYS A 562 5.69 19.33 -0.22
CA LYS A 562 6.42 20.25 -1.10
C LYS A 562 7.67 19.59 -1.68
N ASP A 563 7.78 19.66 -3.01
CA ASP A 563 8.95 19.26 -3.77
C ASP A 563 9.71 20.51 -4.25
N LEU A 564 10.94 20.70 -3.78
CA LEU A 564 11.76 21.87 -4.13
C LEU A 564 12.51 21.71 -5.45
N ARG A 565 12.57 20.51 -6.02
CA ARG A 565 13.25 20.28 -7.31
C ARG A 565 12.57 21.01 -8.46
N PHE A 566 11.32 21.42 -8.27
CA PHE A 566 10.53 22.20 -9.23
C PHE A 566 10.35 23.65 -8.79
N THR A 567 11.28 24.16 -7.99
CA THR A 567 11.38 25.60 -7.73
C THR A 567 12.64 26.12 -8.39
N GLY A 568 12.49 26.86 -9.47
CA GLY A 568 13.60 27.54 -10.13
C GLY A 568 14.31 28.55 -9.24
N ASP A 569 15.54 28.87 -9.59
CA ASP A 569 16.35 29.89 -8.93
C ASP A 569 16.08 31.30 -9.47
N ASN A 570 15.36 31.41 -10.58
CA ASN A 570 15.04 32.64 -11.31
C ASN A 570 16.30 33.39 -11.79
N LYS A 571 17.36 32.65 -12.12
CA LYS A 571 18.53 33.17 -12.81
C LYS A 571 18.35 33.01 -14.33
N ASP A 572 19.11 33.82 -15.06
CA ASP A 572 19.22 33.79 -16.51
C ASP A 572 20.66 33.31 -16.78
N ASP A 573 20.84 31.98 -16.81
CA ASP A 573 22.16 31.37 -16.80
C ASP A 573 22.82 31.45 -18.19
N ASP A 574 22.03 31.53 -19.26
CA ASP A 574 22.50 31.65 -20.65
C ASP A 574 22.53 33.10 -21.18
N HIS A 575 22.04 34.06 -20.39
CA HIS A 575 22.03 35.51 -20.63
C HIS A 575 21.21 35.93 -21.86
N ASP A 576 20.16 35.20 -22.19
CA ASP A 576 19.28 35.51 -23.31
C ASP A 576 18.26 36.63 -22.98
N GLY A 577 18.18 37.02 -21.69
CA GLY A 577 17.32 38.08 -21.18
C GLY A 577 15.96 37.60 -20.68
N ARG A 578 15.75 36.30 -20.54
CA ARG A 578 14.57 35.68 -19.95
C ARG A 578 14.95 34.76 -18.78
N ILE A 579 13.94 34.27 -18.07
CA ILE A 579 14.07 33.52 -16.81
C ILE A 579 12.99 32.43 -16.87
N ASP A 580 13.17 31.46 -17.75
CA ASP A 580 12.16 30.49 -18.18
C ASP A 580 12.84 29.32 -18.88
N GLU A 581 12.75 28.10 -18.34
CA GLU A 581 13.57 27.01 -18.87
C GLU A 581 12.93 25.60 -18.62
N GLU A 582 13.07 24.58 -19.50
CA GLU A 582 12.30 23.29 -19.46
C GLU A 582 13.03 21.97 -19.90
N TYR A 583 13.96 21.44 -19.09
CA TYR A 583 14.92 20.43 -19.59
C TYR A 583 14.39 18.99 -19.47
N LEU A 584 13.64 18.69 -18.39
CA LEU A 584 13.27 17.30 -18.11
C LEU A 584 12.21 16.75 -19.07
N ASN A 585 11.29 17.57 -19.58
CA ASN A 585 10.15 17.05 -20.37
C ASN A 585 10.40 17.08 -21.91
N GLN A 586 11.52 17.66 -22.36
CA GLN A 586 11.90 17.82 -23.77
C GLN A 586 10.83 18.51 -24.63
N LYS A 587 10.06 19.42 -24.02
CA LYS A 587 9.06 20.23 -24.70
C LYS A 587 9.36 21.70 -24.47
N ASP A 588 9.01 22.45 -25.50
CA ASP A 588 8.91 23.90 -25.52
C ASP A 588 7.46 24.24 -25.10
N ASP A 589 7.17 24.27 -23.79
CA ASP A 589 5.82 24.52 -23.28
C ASP A 589 5.43 26.01 -23.30
N ASP A 590 6.38 26.93 -23.55
CA ASP A 590 6.13 28.37 -23.70
C ASP A 590 6.17 28.87 -25.17
N GLY A 591 6.72 28.07 -26.09
CA GLY A 591 6.55 28.18 -27.54
C GLY A 591 7.62 29.01 -28.26
N ASP A 592 8.83 29.07 -27.72
CA ASP A 592 9.90 29.93 -28.19
C ASP A 592 10.99 29.23 -29.05
N GLY A 593 10.94 27.90 -29.12
CA GLY A 593 11.71 27.07 -30.04
C GLY A 593 12.95 26.39 -29.46
N PHE A 594 13.21 26.49 -28.14
CA PHE A 594 14.34 25.84 -27.45
C PHE A 594 13.89 24.81 -26.39
N ILE A 595 14.83 24.05 -25.82
CA ILE A 595 14.61 22.98 -24.83
C ILE A 595 15.81 23.02 -23.85
N ASP A 596 15.66 23.67 -22.69
CA ASP A 596 16.76 24.08 -21.77
C ASP A 596 16.33 24.10 -20.27
N GLU A 597 17.01 24.74 -19.34
CA GLU A 597 17.41 24.30 -17.97
C GLU A 597 16.43 24.17 -16.71
N ASP A 598 15.24 24.80 -16.53
CA ASP A 598 14.60 25.05 -15.20
C ASP A 598 13.05 24.84 -15.04
N LEU A 599 12.58 23.62 -14.76
CA LEU A 599 11.16 23.24 -14.96
C LEU A 599 10.04 24.15 -14.42
N HIS A 600 9.12 24.50 -15.32
CA HIS A 600 7.83 25.08 -14.97
C HIS A 600 6.86 24.07 -14.31
N HIS A 601 6.69 24.15 -12.99
CA HIS A 601 5.60 23.49 -12.28
C HIS A 601 4.54 24.52 -11.83
N PRO A 602 3.24 24.39 -12.19
CA PRO A 602 2.21 25.42 -11.99
C PRO A 602 2.03 25.94 -10.55
N ILE A 603 2.39 25.10 -9.59
CA ILE A 603 2.27 25.39 -8.15
C ILE A 603 3.63 25.50 -7.45
N ARG A 604 4.73 25.70 -8.21
CA ARG A 604 6.10 25.91 -7.69
C ARG A 604 6.49 24.90 -6.61
N GLY A 605 6.24 23.62 -6.90
CA GLY A 605 6.55 22.52 -5.99
C GLY A 605 5.58 22.27 -4.82
N GLU A 606 4.63 23.15 -4.51
CA GLU A 606 3.68 22.93 -3.39
C GLU A 606 2.66 21.83 -3.75
N LYS A 607 2.69 20.65 -3.11
CA LYS A 607 1.83 19.51 -3.47
C LYS A 607 0.54 19.41 -2.65
N TRP A 608 0.49 19.99 -1.44
CA TRP A 608 -0.72 19.98 -0.61
C TRP A 608 -2.01 20.48 -1.30
N PRO A 609 -2.00 21.44 -2.26
CA PRO A 609 -3.21 21.84 -2.97
C PRO A 609 -3.83 20.72 -3.80
N ILE A 610 -3.00 19.79 -4.33
CA ILE A 610 -3.47 18.63 -5.10
C ILE A 610 -4.29 17.69 -4.21
N LEU A 611 -3.88 17.52 -2.95
CA LEU A 611 -4.62 16.73 -1.96
C LEU A 611 -5.99 17.36 -1.69
N VAL A 612 -6.04 18.68 -1.48
CA VAL A 612 -7.31 19.41 -1.28
C VAL A 612 -8.20 19.29 -2.52
N LEU A 613 -7.63 19.43 -3.72
CA LEU A 613 -8.34 19.22 -4.98
C LEU A 613 -8.96 17.82 -5.05
N GLY A 614 -8.21 16.78 -4.69
CA GLY A 614 -8.70 15.40 -4.63
C GLY A 614 -9.85 15.22 -3.64
N ALA A 615 -9.78 15.84 -2.46
CA ALA A 615 -10.85 15.76 -1.47
C ALA A 615 -12.13 16.48 -1.92
N VAL A 616 -12.00 17.70 -2.46
CA VAL A 616 -13.13 18.45 -3.01
C VAL A 616 -13.74 17.72 -4.21
N PHE A 617 -12.90 17.19 -5.10
CA PHE A 617 -13.34 16.39 -6.23
C PHE A 617 -14.09 15.14 -5.78
N GLY A 618 -13.57 14.38 -4.81
CA GLY A 618 -14.22 13.18 -4.29
C GLY A 618 -15.59 13.45 -3.67
N LEU A 619 -15.70 14.51 -2.84
CA LEU A 619 -16.98 14.94 -2.25
C LEU A 619 -17.97 15.44 -3.30
N GLY A 620 -17.49 16.28 -4.23
CA GLY A 620 -18.30 16.83 -5.31
C GLY A 620 -18.81 15.75 -6.27
N PHE A 621 -17.93 14.82 -6.65
CA PHE A 621 -18.27 13.70 -7.52
C PHE A 621 -19.29 12.77 -6.85
N TYR A 622 -19.12 12.46 -5.56
CA TYR A 622 -20.12 11.72 -4.78
C TYR A 622 -21.48 12.44 -4.77
N ALA A 623 -21.49 13.76 -4.52
CA ALA A 623 -22.72 14.54 -4.49
C ALA A 623 -23.42 14.58 -5.86
N ILE A 624 -22.67 14.78 -6.94
CA ILE A 624 -23.18 14.78 -8.32
C ILE A 624 -23.79 13.42 -8.66
N LEU A 625 -23.07 12.32 -8.41
CA LEU A 625 -23.58 10.98 -8.68
C LEU A 625 -24.81 10.65 -7.82
N GLY A 626 -24.86 11.17 -6.58
CA GLY A 626 -26.03 11.10 -5.72
C GLY A 626 -27.25 11.81 -6.31
N ILE A 627 -27.07 13.01 -6.89
CA ILE A 627 -28.15 13.77 -7.57
C ILE A 627 -28.69 13.00 -8.77
N PHE A 628 -27.81 12.38 -9.56
CA PHE A 628 -28.22 11.55 -10.70
C PHE A 628 -28.81 10.19 -10.30
N GLY A 629 -28.89 9.87 -9.00
CA GLY A 629 -29.41 8.60 -8.50
C GLY A 629 -28.58 7.41 -8.96
N MET A 630 -27.28 7.61 -9.23
CA MET A 630 -26.41 6.54 -9.70
C MET A 630 -26.26 5.45 -8.62
N PRO A 631 -26.19 4.16 -9.01
CA PRO A 631 -26.06 3.07 -8.06
C PRO A 631 -24.81 3.24 -7.18
N MET A 632 -24.94 3.04 -5.87
CA MET A 632 -23.83 3.14 -4.90
C MET A 632 -22.59 2.34 -5.34
N PHE A 633 -22.80 1.15 -5.91
CA PHE A 633 -21.70 0.31 -6.43
C PHE A 633 -20.86 0.97 -7.52
N PHE A 634 -21.44 1.87 -8.32
CA PHE A 634 -20.68 2.64 -9.32
C PHE A 634 -19.68 3.58 -8.66
N ILE A 635 -20.09 4.27 -7.59
CA ILE A 635 -19.20 5.17 -6.85
C ILE A 635 -18.04 4.39 -6.24
N TRP A 636 -18.31 3.24 -5.63
CA TRP A 636 -17.26 2.38 -5.07
C TRP A 636 -16.32 1.80 -6.13
N GLY A 637 -16.84 1.46 -7.31
CA GLY A 637 -16.02 1.10 -8.46
C GLY A 637 -15.07 2.23 -8.87
N TYR A 638 -15.58 3.45 -8.97
CA TYR A 638 -14.76 4.62 -9.27
C TYR A 638 -13.68 4.85 -8.22
N ILE A 639 -14.04 4.80 -6.93
CA ILE A 639 -13.08 4.91 -5.82
C ILE A 639 -12.01 3.82 -5.92
N ARG A 640 -12.39 2.57 -6.22
CA ARG A 640 -11.44 1.46 -6.44
C ARG A 640 -10.45 1.80 -7.55
N ALA A 641 -10.91 2.34 -8.67
CA ALA A 641 -10.02 2.71 -9.78
C ALA A 641 -9.06 3.83 -9.39
N VAL A 642 -9.53 4.89 -8.73
CA VAL A 642 -8.65 6.01 -8.35
C VAL A 642 -7.68 5.62 -7.23
N ALA A 643 -8.11 4.83 -6.25
CA ALA A 643 -7.21 4.27 -5.23
C ALA A 643 -6.15 3.34 -5.84
N SER A 644 -6.46 2.75 -7.00
CA SER A 644 -5.50 1.96 -7.79
C SER A 644 -4.76 2.77 -8.86
N ALA A 645 -5.04 4.07 -9.02
CA ALA A 645 -4.31 4.95 -9.93
C ALA A 645 -2.92 5.16 -9.34
N GLY A 646 -1.88 4.69 -10.03
CA GLY A 646 -0.55 4.58 -9.44
C GLY A 646 -0.21 3.19 -8.88
N ALA A 647 -1.11 2.20 -9.00
CA ALA A 647 -0.87 0.79 -8.68
C ALA A 647 -0.81 -0.09 -9.95
N ALA A 648 0.05 -1.10 -9.90
CA ALA A 648 0.49 -1.82 -11.10
C ALA A 648 -0.59 -2.74 -11.72
N THR A 649 -1.71 -2.91 -11.02
CA THR A 649 -2.90 -3.65 -11.45
C THR A 649 -3.92 -2.78 -12.18
N PHE A 650 -3.71 -1.47 -12.27
CA PHE A 650 -4.63 -0.52 -12.89
C PHE A 650 -5.08 -0.95 -14.30
N PHE A 651 -4.16 -1.51 -15.09
CA PHE A 651 -4.40 -2.01 -16.45
C PHE A 651 -5.38 -3.19 -16.53
N THR A 652 -5.51 -3.97 -15.46
CA THR A 652 -6.39 -5.14 -15.44
C THR A 652 -7.87 -4.75 -15.37
N LEU A 653 -8.17 -3.52 -14.92
CA LEU A 653 -9.54 -3.02 -14.82
C LEU A 653 -10.22 -2.83 -16.20
N ILE A 654 -9.43 -2.58 -17.25
CA ILE A 654 -9.95 -2.42 -18.62
C ILE A 654 -10.53 -3.75 -19.12
N THR A 655 -9.85 -4.87 -18.83
CA THR A 655 -10.29 -6.19 -19.30
C THR A 655 -11.45 -6.75 -18.47
N GLU A 656 -11.65 -6.31 -17.22
CA GLU A 656 -12.84 -6.64 -16.41
C GLU A 656 -14.15 -6.21 -17.10
N VAL A 657 -14.14 -5.10 -17.84
CA VAL A 657 -15.33 -4.57 -18.54
C VAL A 657 -15.87 -5.53 -19.58
N ILE A 658 -14.97 -6.22 -20.30
CA ILE A 658 -15.35 -7.21 -21.31
C ILE A 658 -16.19 -8.31 -20.64
N GLY A 659 -15.73 -8.81 -19.49
CA GLY A 659 -16.48 -9.79 -18.69
C GLY A 659 -17.83 -9.25 -18.21
N ALA A 660 -17.86 -8.03 -17.66
CA ALA A 660 -19.09 -7.43 -17.16
C ALA A 660 -20.13 -7.19 -18.27
N MET A 661 -19.70 -6.76 -19.45
CA MET A 661 -20.57 -6.58 -20.62
C MET A 661 -21.12 -7.91 -21.12
N LEU A 662 -20.29 -8.95 -21.22
CA LEU A 662 -20.74 -10.29 -21.58
C LEU A 662 -21.77 -10.83 -20.58
N ALA A 663 -21.51 -10.67 -19.29
CA ALA A 663 -22.45 -11.07 -18.24
C ALA A 663 -23.80 -10.36 -18.39
N LYS A 664 -23.80 -9.03 -18.52
CA LYS A 664 -25.03 -8.23 -18.54
C LYS A 664 -25.84 -8.37 -19.82
N TYR A 665 -25.20 -8.31 -20.98
CA TYR A 665 -25.90 -8.21 -22.27
C TYR A 665 -26.14 -9.55 -22.95
N TYR A 666 -25.29 -10.55 -22.69
CA TYR A 666 -25.44 -11.87 -23.32
C TYR A 666 -25.98 -12.92 -22.35
N PHE A 667 -25.38 -13.05 -21.16
CA PHE A 667 -25.69 -14.15 -20.26
C PHE A 667 -26.92 -13.92 -19.38
N TRP A 668 -27.09 -12.73 -18.78
CA TRP A 668 -28.25 -12.44 -17.93
C TRP A 668 -29.59 -12.54 -18.68
N PRO A 669 -29.75 -12.03 -19.92
CA PRO A 669 -31.01 -12.16 -20.65
C PRO A 669 -31.30 -13.61 -21.05
N ARG A 670 -30.27 -14.43 -21.24
CA ARG A 670 -30.39 -15.81 -21.72
C ARG A 670 -30.67 -16.82 -20.61
N TYR A 671 -30.03 -16.67 -19.46
CA TYR A 671 -30.08 -17.65 -18.36
C TYR A 671 -30.74 -17.10 -17.10
N GLY A 672 -31.00 -15.80 -17.01
CA GLY A 672 -31.46 -15.15 -15.79
C GLY A 672 -30.31 -14.82 -14.82
N THR A 673 -30.49 -13.78 -14.02
CA THR A 673 -29.42 -13.21 -13.17
C THR A 673 -28.96 -14.13 -12.04
N GLN A 674 -29.89 -14.82 -11.37
CA GLN A 674 -29.55 -15.72 -10.27
C GLN A 674 -28.88 -17.02 -10.75
N GLN A 675 -29.43 -17.67 -11.78
CA GLN A 675 -28.86 -18.90 -12.33
C GLN A 675 -27.49 -18.65 -12.98
N TRP A 676 -27.35 -17.55 -13.73
CA TRP A 676 -26.04 -17.19 -14.31
C TRP A 676 -24.95 -17.03 -13.26
N ARG A 677 -25.23 -16.43 -12.10
CA ARG A 677 -24.23 -16.25 -11.05
C ARG A 677 -23.68 -17.59 -10.54
N GLN A 678 -24.52 -18.61 -10.44
CA GLN A 678 -24.09 -19.96 -10.10
C GLN A 678 -23.20 -20.55 -11.21
N TYR A 679 -23.61 -20.38 -12.48
CA TYR A 679 -22.86 -20.87 -13.64
C TYR A 679 -21.49 -20.21 -13.76
N ALA A 680 -21.46 -18.88 -13.62
CA ALA A 680 -20.24 -18.08 -13.69
C ALA A 680 -19.23 -18.49 -12.61
N MET A 681 -19.68 -18.78 -11.38
CA MET A 681 -18.78 -19.24 -10.32
C MET A 681 -18.15 -20.59 -10.67
N VAL A 682 -18.97 -21.57 -11.06
CA VAL A 682 -18.49 -22.92 -11.42
C VAL A 682 -17.54 -22.86 -12.62
N LEU A 683 -17.85 -22.01 -13.61
CA LEU A 683 -17.02 -21.76 -14.78
C LEU A 683 -15.66 -21.13 -14.38
N ALA A 684 -15.66 -20.12 -13.50
CA ALA A 684 -14.45 -19.46 -13.01
C ALA A 684 -13.55 -20.39 -12.19
N VAL A 685 -14.15 -21.24 -11.34
CA VAL A 685 -13.42 -22.28 -10.61
C VAL A 685 -12.81 -23.29 -11.58
N GLY A 686 -13.57 -23.75 -12.57
CA GLY A 686 -13.05 -24.60 -13.65
C GLY A 686 -11.84 -23.97 -14.33
N PHE A 687 -11.94 -22.70 -14.74
CA PHE A 687 -10.84 -21.95 -15.33
C PHE A 687 -9.60 -21.87 -14.43
N GLY A 688 -9.78 -21.58 -13.14
CA GLY A 688 -8.71 -21.56 -12.14
C GLY A 688 -8.03 -22.91 -11.96
N VAL A 689 -8.80 -24.01 -11.92
CA VAL A 689 -8.28 -25.38 -11.84
C VAL A 689 -7.50 -25.75 -13.11
N GLY A 690 -8.05 -25.45 -14.29
CA GLY A 690 -7.41 -25.74 -15.57
C GLY A 690 -6.05 -25.03 -15.73
N THR A 691 -6.00 -23.74 -15.41
CA THR A 691 -4.76 -22.95 -15.42
C THR A 691 -3.74 -23.44 -14.40
N SER A 692 -4.20 -23.75 -13.17
CA SER A 692 -3.33 -24.26 -12.09
C SER A 692 -2.76 -25.64 -12.39
N LEU A 693 -3.53 -26.54 -13.00
CA LEU A 693 -3.07 -27.87 -13.41
C LEU A 693 -1.90 -27.75 -14.39
N VAL A 694 -2.03 -26.93 -15.42
CA VAL A 694 -0.92 -26.68 -16.36
C VAL A 694 0.29 -26.10 -15.63
N GLY A 695 0.08 -25.09 -14.79
CA GLY A 695 1.15 -24.51 -13.98
C GLY A 695 1.88 -25.54 -13.10
N MET A 696 1.12 -26.46 -12.48
CA MET A 696 1.68 -27.54 -11.66
C MET A 696 2.48 -28.54 -12.48
N VAL A 697 2.02 -28.97 -13.65
CA VAL A 697 2.84 -29.90 -14.47
C VAL A 697 4.08 -29.19 -15.00
N CYS A 698 3.99 -27.92 -15.40
CA CYS A 698 5.15 -27.14 -15.82
C CYS A 698 6.17 -26.98 -14.69
N ALA A 699 5.73 -26.64 -13.48
CA ALA A 699 6.59 -26.59 -12.30
C ALA A 699 7.22 -27.96 -12.00
N SER A 700 6.46 -29.04 -12.11
CA SER A 700 6.97 -30.40 -11.88
C SER A 700 8.02 -30.81 -12.92
N VAL A 701 7.82 -30.47 -14.20
CA VAL A 701 8.80 -30.72 -15.27
C VAL A 701 10.06 -29.90 -15.05
N LEU A 702 9.93 -28.63 -14.67
CA LEU A 702 11.05 -27.76 -14.29
C LEU A 702 11.83 -28.34 -13.10
N MET A 703 11.14 -28.89 -12.09
CA MET A 703 11.76 -29.56 -10.94
C MET A 703 12.59 -30.77 -11.38
N VAL A 704 12.03 -31.64 -12.22
CA VAL A 704 12.74 -32.82 -12.71
C VAL A 704 13.95 -32.40 -13.55
N SER A 705 13.78 -31.44 -14.46
CA SER A 705 14.88 -30.96 -15.32
C SER A 705 16.05 -30.39 -14.49
N LYS A 706 15.77 -29.51 -13.53
CA LYS A 706 16.81 -28.91 -12.67
C LYS A 706 17.41 -29.90 -11.66
N GLY A 707 16.61 -30.87 -11.20
CA GLY A 707 17.09 -31.94 -10.31
C GLY A 707 17.98 -32.96 -11.02
N VAL A 708 17.83 -33.13 -12.34
CA VAL A 708 18.61 -34.07 -13.16
C VAL A 708 19.81 -33.36 -13.81
N SER A 709 19.77 -32.04 -14.04
CA SER A 709 20.94 -31.29 -14.50
C SER A 709 21.98 -31.25 -13.38
N PRO A 710 23.18 -31.83 -13.56
CA PRO A 710 24.25 -31.73 -12.57
C PRO A 710 24.69 -30.27 -12.53
N THR A 711 24.27 -29.53 -11.51
CA THR A 711 24.94 -28.29 -11.16
C THR A 711 26.20 -28.68 -10.40
N SER A 712 27.34 -28.57 -11.07
CA SER A 712 28.62 -28.39 -10.41
C SER A 712 28.46 -27.26 -9.39
N PHE A 713 28.74 -27.58 -8.13
CA PHE A 713 28.75 -26.66 -6.99
C PHE A 713 29.72 -25.50 -7.18
#